data_AF-A0A7C7ZED9-F1
#
_entry.id   AF-A0A7C7ZED9-F1
#
_cell.length_a   1.000
_cell.length_b   1.000
_cell.length_c   1.000
_cell.angle_alpha   90.00
_cell.angle_beta   90.00
_cell.angle_gamma   90.00
#
_symmetry.space_group_name_H-M   'P 1'
#
loop_
_entity.id
_entity.type
_entity.pdbx_description
1 polymer ?
#
loop_
_entity_poly.entity_id
_entity_poly.type
_entity_poly.pdbx_seq_one_letter_code
_entity_poly.pdbx_strand_id
1 'polypeptide(L)'
;MSRDGWIEAVTRSRAALPEAQPPDDGAAEGGCGVIGFASTVPVAGRHLLQALEQMRNRGNGKGGGIAAVGLDPAQFGVDTELLEQDYLLAVAYLDDEARAEVESLIRGAYEVDHTHEFPVSDDWERIEGLEVRPPDVAVYFVRPRAGMLAAFGEGVEMPHGLPPTGRELADEYVFQTSFRLNREFYAGDRGTQAFVLSHGRNLLVLKMVGYGDDVIRCYQLENLDAHVWIGHHRYPTKGKVWHPGGAHPFVGLNEALVHNGDFANYESVCDYLVQRGLRPLFQTDTEVSVQVFDLHHRLYGYPLEWVIESLAPTTERDFTLLPPDRQELYSQLQATHIHGSPDGPWFFIIAQSVPDAWRLIGITDTSMLRPQVFALQEGEAQIAFAASEKQVIDAALESLSEEDGRFWPRADRYWNARGGSHTDGGAFIFSVVPDGDGFRLQCTNKFGERITLGDAPQPHTLLHEEASEAGVTPDAPAEEAFVAFREAVPEWGYGELRGFLHQVEKRPRHEAVALLTLMLDRRYPTGRLRRSSLLALVDELFERAFTSVAADECDAYCTGKGDPDGRTVALDARGFDIEGPGSLAIAVGELVKTGWHNFVIFGCHGHRFIANGFGADSDDIRIDVYGSSGDYLGSGLDGARVVVHGNGQDQLGQILKAGELVVHGDVGQTFMYGAKGGHVFVLGNAAGRPLINSVGRPRVVINGTCLDYLAESFMAGDPLNDGGFVILNGFEWDDNGELRELPTPYPGGNLFSLASGGAIYVRDPHQRVSTDQLNGGDFAPFTSADWAVVEPLLKQNEREFGIPVTRLLEVDGQPRRPGEVYRRIQPAKVKALQAEEMWIAHAKNG
;
A
#
# COMPACT_ATOMS: atom_id res chain seq x y z
N MET A 1 -34.14 3.30 -24.63
CA MET A 1 -32.76 3.26 -25.09
C MET A 1 -32.18 2.00 -24.53
N SER A 2 -31.67 1.13 -25.39
CA SER A 2 -30.64 0.22 -24.92
C SER A 2 -29.41 1.07 -24.59
N ARG A 3 -28.67 0.67 -23.55
CA ARG A 3 -27.38 1.28 -23.22
C ARG A 3 -26.47 1.36 -24.46
N ASP A 4 -26.53 0.36 -25.33
CA ASP A 4 -25.81 0.31 -26.62
C ASP A 4 -26.09 1.50 -27.53
N GLY A 5 -27.36 1.91 -27.67
CA GLY A 5 -27.73 3.05 -28.51
C GLY A 5 -27.18 4.38 -27.99
N TRP A 6 -27.06 4.53 -26.67
CA TRP A 6 -26.39 5.67 -26.04
C TRP A 6 -24.88 5.64 -26.29
N ILE A 7 -24.24 4.49 -26.09
CA ILE A 7 -22.81 4.29 -26.32
C ILE A 7 -22.43 4.66 -27.76
N GLU A 8 -23.18 4.17 -28.73
CA GLU A 8 -22.94 4.48 -30.15
C GLU A 8 -23.09 5.99 -30.44
N ALA A 9 -24.12 6.63 -29.89
CA ALA A 9 -24.39 8.05 -30.11
C ALA A 9 -23.27 8.92 -29.52
N VAL A 10 -22.83 8.60 -28.29
CA VAL A 10 -21.67 9.26 -27.66
C VAL A 10 -20.41 9.03 -28.47
N THR A 11 -20.12 7.79 -28.87
CA THR A 11 -18.92 7.46 -29.66
C THR A 11 -18.89 8.23 -30.98
N ARG A 12 -20.02 8.33 -31.69
CA ARG A 12 -20.15 9.17 -32.90
C ARG A 12 -19.92 10.64 -32.60
N SER A 13 -20.49 11.18 -31.52
CA SER A 13 -20.31 12.58 -31.16
C SER A 13 -18.84 12.93 -30.87
N ARG A 14 -18.10 11.98 -30.30
CA ARG A 14 -16.66 12.13 -30.04
C ARG A 14 -15.79 12.12 -31.30
N ALA A 15 -16.29 11.56 -32.41
CA ALA A 15 -15.56 11.62 -33.70
C ALA A 15 -15.39 13.05 -34.23
N ALA A 16 -16.23 13.99 -33.78
CA ALA A 16 -16.09 15.41 -34.07
C ALA A 16 -15.09 16.14 -33.16
N LEU A 17 -14.51 15.47 -32.16
CA LEU A 17 -13.45 16.05 -31.36
C LEU A 17 -12.19 16.21 -32.22
N PRO A 18 -11.49 17.35 -32.11
CA PRO A 18 -10.33 17.62 -32.93
C PRO A 18 -9.20 16.62 -32.66
N GLU A 19 -8.40 16.35 -33.69
CA GLU A 19 -7.12 15.65 -33.51
C GLU A 19 -6.19 16.51 -32.64
N ALA A 20 -5.41 15.82 -31.80
CA ALA A 20 -4.37 16.41 -30.98
C ALA A 20 -3.02 15.86 -31.44
N GLN A 21 -2.02 16.73 -31.55
CA GLN A 21 -0.61 16.34 -31.58
C GLN A 21 -0.06 16.64 -30.19
N PRO A 22 -0.03 15.65 -29.28
CA PRO A 22 0.58 15.86 -27.98
C PRO A 22 2.07 16.20 -28.15
N PRO A 23 2.67 16.97 -27.23
CA PRO A 23 4.12 17.19 -27.19
C PRO A 23 4.87 15.85 -27.22
N ASP A 24 5.99 15.76 -27.94
CA ASP A 24 6.72 14.50 -28.14
C ASP A 24 7.63 14.18 -26.93
N ASP A 25 7.03 13.70 -25.84
CA ASP A 25 7.75 13.44 -24.59
C ASP A 25 7.68 11.95 -24.24
N GLY A 26 8.66 11.18 -24.73
CA GLY A 26 8.81 9.74 -24.47
C GLY A 26 9.16 9.38 -23.01
N ALA A 27 8.38 9.85 -22.05
CA ALA A 27 8.53 9.62 -20.62
C ALA A 27 7.92 8.28 -20.20
N ALA A 28 8.73 7.41 -19.56
CA ALA A 28 8.26 6.22 -18.87
C ALA A 28 8.21 6.51 -17.37
N GLU A 29 7.44 5.74 -16.60
CA GLU A 29 7.23 5.98 -15.17
C GLU A 29 8.09 5.07 -14.28
N GLY A 30 8.20 5.44 -13.00
CA GLY A 30 9.11 4.85 -12.00
C GLY A 30 8.36 4.46 -10.72
N GLY A 31 9.08 4.23 -9.62
CA GLY A 31 8.43 3.98 -8.32
C GLY A 31 7.92 5.28 -7.71
N CYS A 32 6.64 5.61 -7.93
CA CYS A 32 5.96 6.80 -7.41
C CYS A 32 5.45 6.58 -5.97
N GLY A 33 5.43 7.60 -5.13
CA GLY A 33 4.81 7.54 -3.79
C GLY A 33 3.32 7.86 -3.84
N VAL A 34 2.46 7.00 -3.28
CA VAL A 34 1.01 7.25 -3.19
C VAL A 34 0.44 6.98 -1.81
N ILE A 35 -0.50 7.83 -1.41
CA ILE A 35 -1.37 7.68 -0.25
C ILE A 35 -2.78 8.15 -0.60
N GLY A 36 -3.79 7.46 -0.11
CA GLY A 36 -5.15 7.98 -0.05
C GLY A 36 -5.89 7.44 1.17
N PHE A 37 -6.87 8.21 1.63
CA PHE A 37 -7.73 7.80 2.75
C PHE A 37 -9.17 8.29 2.56
N ALA A 38 -10.10 7.58 3.19
CA ALA A 38 -11.53 7.91 3.23
C ALA A 38 -12.01 7.92 4.69
N SER A 39 -12.63 9.01 5.12
CA SER A 39 -13.07 9.25 6.50
C SER A 39 -14.54 9.65 6.57
N THR A 40 -15.24 9.14 7.58
CA THR A 40 -16.63 9.53 7.90
C THR A 40 -16.79 10.97 8.39
N VAL A 41 -15.69 11.59 8.82
CA VAL A 41 -15.63 12.99 9.24
C VAL A 41 -14.70 13.73 8.28
N PRO A 42 -14.96 15.01 7.97
CA PRO A 42 -14.04 15.80 7.16
C PRO A 42 -12.66 15.87 7.81
N VAL A 43 -11.61 15.71 7.00
CA VAL A 43 -10.21 15.73 7.43
C VAL A 43 -9.48 16.85 6.69
N ALA A 44 -8.71 17.64 7.44
CA ALA A 44 -7.93 18.74 6.90
C ALA A 44 -6.69 18.25 6.11
N GLY A 45 -6.33 18.97 5.04
CA GLY A 45 -5.20 18.63 4.17
C GLY A 45 -3.83 18.53 4.89
N ARG A 46 -3.64 19.23 6.01
CA ARG A 46 -2.38 19.15 6.80
C ARG A 46 -2.01 17.74 7.25
N HIS A 47 -2.99 16.86 7.45
CA HIS A 47 -2.74 15.48 7.90
C HIS A 47 -2.11 14.60 6.81
N LEU A 48 -1.98 15.10 5.57
CA LEU A 48 -1.18 14.48 4.52
C LEU A 48 0.30 14.90 4.51
N LEU A 49 0.66 16.03 5.13
CA LEU A 49 1.98 16.66 4.94
C LEU A 49 3.12 15.72 5.34
N GLN A 50 3.09 15.22 6.58
CA GLN A 50 4.15 14.36 7.09
C GLN A 50 4.25 13.04 6.29
N ALA A 51 3.10 12.49 5.88
CA ALA A 51 3.02 11.29 5.07
C ALA A 51 3.65 11.49 3.68
N LEU A 52 3.39 12.63 3.05
CA LEU A 52 3.97 13.00 1.76
C LEU A 52 5.46 13.31 1.88
N GLU A 53 5.90 14.04 2.90
CA GLU A 53 7.31 14.33 3.14
C GLU A 53 8.14 13.04 3.26
N GLN A 54 7.64 12.05 4.00
CA GLN A 54 8.28 10.74 4.15
C GLN A 54 8.31 9.91 2.87
N MET A 55 7.55 10.29 1.83
CA MET A 55 7.57 9.65 0.50
C MET A 55 8.38 10.41 -0.54
N ARG A 56 9.03 11.54 -0.22
CA ARG A 56 9.83 12.29 -1.22
C ARG A 56 10.93 11.43 -1.88
N ASN A 57 11.43 10.41 -1.18
CA ASN A 57 12.33 9.35 -1.68
C ASN A 57 11.72 8.41 -2.74
N ARG A 58 10.41 8.48 -2.97
CA ARG A 58 9.67 7.80 -4.05
C ARG A 58 9.24 8.79 -5.15
N GLY A 59 9.77 10.00 -5.14
CA GLY A 59 9.56 11.00 -6.17
C GLY A 59 10.88 11.64 -6.57
N ASN A 60 10.85 12.48 -7.59
CA ASN A 60 12.03 13.26 -7.99
C ASN A 60 11.73 14.75 -8.19
N GLY A 61 10.63 15.23 -7.60
CA GLY A 61 10.20 16.63 -7.65
C GLY A 61 9.65 17.08 -9.01
N LYS A 62 9.49 16.17 -9.98
CA LYS A 62 9.04 16.53 -11.33
C LYS A 62 7.53 16.48 -11.53
N GLY A 63 6.76 16.21 -10.48
CA GLY A 63 5.30 16.16 -10.57
C GLY A 63 4.69 15.67 -9.27
N GLY A 64 3.76 16.45 -8.74
CA GLY A 64 3.06 16.13 -7.51
C GLY A 64 1.66 16.72 -7.55
N GLY A 65 0.77 16.14 -6.75
CA GLY A 65 -0.62 16.57 -6.74
C GLY A 65 -1.43 15.92 -5.64
N ILE A 66 -2.60 16.53 -5.43
CA ILE A 66 -3.63 16.06 -4.52
C ILE A 66 -4.97 15.93 -5.24
N ALA A 67 -5.82 15.04 -4.73
CA ALA A 67 -7.25 15.08 -5.00
C ALA A 67 -8.01 15.11 -3.69
N ALA A 68 -9.11 15.87 -3.68
CA ALA A 68 -10.03 16.00 -2.55
C ALA A 68 -11.47 15.77 -3.03
N VAL A 69 -12.22 14.93 -2.31
CA VAL A 69 -13.62 14.59 -2.63
C VAL A 69 -14.46 14.63 -1.36
N GLY A 70 -15.70 15.10 -1.48
CA GLY A 70 -16.56 15.36 -0.32
C GLY A 70 -16.07 16.59 0.44
N LEU A 71 -16.04 17.72 -0.26
CA LEU A 71 -15.56 19.03 0.17
C LEU A 71 -16.56 19.71 1.12
N ASP A 72 -16.07 20.60 1.98
CA ASP A 72 -16.93 21.49 2.76
C ASP A 72 -17.37 22.71 1.92
N PRO A 73 -18.67 22.88 1.58
CA PRO A 73 -19.14 24.00 0.78
C PRO A 73 -18.85 25.37 1.42
N ALA A 74 -18.81 25.45 2.75
CA ALA A 74 -18.55 26.70 3.46
C ALA A 74 -17.15 27.24 3.19
N GLN A 75 -16.15 26.36 2.99
CA GLN A 75 -14.77 26.73 2.67
C GLN A 75 -14.63 27.31 1.25
N PHE A 76 -15.60 27.05 0.38
CA PHE A 76 -15.69 27.65 -0.95
C PHE A 76 -16.61 28.88 -0.98
N GLY A 77 -17.30 29.20 0.12
CA GLY A 77 -18.26 30.31 0.15
C GLY A 77 -19.56 30.02 -0.61
N VAL A 78 -19.93 28.75 -0.74
CA VAL A 78 -21.16 28.29 -1.40
C VAL A 78 -22.03 27.49 -0.42
N ASP A 79 -23.28 27.18 -0.80
CA ASP A 79 -24.12 26.26 -0.03
C ASP A 79 -23.99 24.82 -0.54
N THR A 80 -24.52 23.87 0.24
CA THR A 80 -24.50 22.44 -0.09
C THR A 80 -25.19 22.15 -1.43
N GLU A 81 -26.29 22.84 -1.73
CA GLU A 81 -27.05 22.63 -2.95
C GLU A 81 -26.22 22.97 -4.19
N LEU A 82 -25.52 24.10 -4.18
CA LEU A 82 -24.65 24.52 -5.26
C LEU A 82 -23.48 23.54 -5.45
N LEU A 83 -22.80 23.13 -4.38
CA LEU A 83 -21.69 22.16 -4.45
C LEU A 83 -22.11 20.80 -5.02
N GLU A 84 -23.33 20.35 -4.74
CA GLU A 84 -23.87 19.07 -5.25
C GLU A 84 -24.38 19.17 -6.69
N GLN A 85 -24.93 20.32 -7.09
CA GLN A 85 -25.53 20.52 -8.40
C GLN A 85 -24.53 20.91 -9.48
N ASP A 86 -23.52 21.70 -9.14
CA ASP A 86 -22.56 22.27 -10.09
C ASP A 86 -21.36 21.33 -10.34
N TYR A 87 -20.80 21.45 -11.53
CA TYR A 87 -19.48 20.89 -11.82
C TYR A 87 -18.42 21.88 -11.35
N LEU A 88 -17.36 21.37 -10.73
CA LEU A 88 -16.19 22.14 -10.33
C LEU A 88 -15.18 22.04 -11.46
N LEU A 89 -15.22 23.03 -12.36
CA LEU A 89 -14.27 23.16 -13.46
C LEU A 89 -13.02 23.89 -12.95
N ALA A 90 -12.02 23.12 -12.51
CA ALA A 90 -10.73 23.64 -12.07
C ALA A 90 -9.78 23.83 -13.26
N VAL A 91 -9.31 25.05 -13.48
CA VAL A 91 -8.44 25.42 -14.61
C VAL A 91 -7.14 26.01 -14.08
N ALA A 92 -6.01 25.43 -14.50
CA ALA A 92 -4.68 25.96 -14.29
C ALA A 92 -4.30 26.92 -15.41
N TYR A 93 -3.81 28.11 -15.04
CA TYR A 93 -3.28 29.12 -15.94
C TYR A 93 -1.77 29.18 -15.81
N LEU A 94 -1.07 28.84 -16.90
CA LEU A 94 0.39 28.97 -17.04
C LEU A 94 0.76 30.31 -17.66
N ASP A 95 -0.12 30.83 -18.50
CA ASP A 95 -0.03 32.10 -19.18
C ASP A 95 -1.30 32.92 -18.87
N ASP A 96 -1.13 33.98 -18.09
CA ASP A 96 -2.23 34.89 -17.70
C ASP A 96 -2.92 35.54 -18.90
N GLU A 97 -2.22 35.68 -20.04
CA GLU A 97 -2.81 36.27 -21.25
C GLU A 97 -3.93 35.39 -21.83
N ALA A 98 -3.88 34.07 -21.59
CA ALA A 98 -4.92 33.14 -22.04
C ALA A 98 -6.19 33.17 -21.18
N ARG A 99 -6.12 33.69 -19.94
CA ARG A 99 -7.22 33.59 -18.97
C ARG A 99 -8.52 34.21 -19.47
N ALA A 100 -8.46 35.41 -20.06
CA ALA A 100 -9.63 36.09 -20.57
C ALA A 100 -10.33 35.33 -21.72
N GLU A 101 -9.55 34.67 -22.58
CA GLU A 101 -10.06 33.86 -23.69
C GLU A 101 -10.73 32.58 -23.16
N VAL A 102 -10.06 31.88 -22.23
CA VAL A 102 -10.60 30.68 -21.58
C VAL A 102 -11.91 31.01 -20.84
N GLU A 103 -11.94 32.08 -20.04
CA GLU A 103 -13.16 32.51 -19.34
C GLU A 103 -14.29 32.87 -20.30
N SER A 104 -13.98 33.48 -21.45
CA SER A 104 -14.99 33.76 -22.48
C SER A 104 -15.61 32.47 -23.02
N LEU A 105 -14.82 31.43 -23.25
CA LEU A 105 -15.30 30.12 -23.70
C LEU A 105 -16.13 29.43 -22.61
N ILE A 106 -15.69 29.48 -21.35
CA ILE A 106 -16.43 28.95 -20.20
C ILE A 106 -17.79 29.64 -20.09
N ARG A 107 -17.85 30.98 -20.09
CA ARG A 107 -19.11 31.73 -20.00
C ARG A 107 -20.02 31.51 -21.21
N GLY A 108 -19.45 31.16 -22.37
CA GLY A 108 -20.19 30.78 -23.56
C GLY A 108 -20.86 29.40 -23.45
N ALA A 109 -20.17 28.43 -22.82
CA ALA A 109 -20.66 27.06 -22.64
C ALA A 109 -21.55 26.88 -21.40
N TYR A 110 -21.27 27.65 -20.34
CA TYR A 110 -21.82 27.44 -19.00
C TYR A 110 -22.48 28.68 -18.40
N GLU A 111 -23.44 28.43 -17.51
CA GLU A 111 -23.78 29.35 -16.43
C GLU A 111 -22.71 29.17 -15.34
N VAL A 112 -22.08 30.27 -14.92
CA VAL A 112 -21.06 30.28 -13.87
C VAL A 112 -21.70 30.89 -12.64
N ASP A 113 -22.03 30.07 -11.64
CA ASP A 113 -22.75 30.50 -10.45
C ASP A 113 -21.80 30.97 -9.35
N HIS A 114 -20.58 30.43 -9.32
CA HIS A 114 -19.52 30.85 -8.40
C HIS A 114 -18.12 30.67 -9.01
N THR A 115 -17.14 31.40 -8.48
CA THR A 115 -15.72 31.24 -8.83
C THR A 115 -14.88 31.34 -7.57
N HIS A 116 -14.04 30.34 -7.35
CA HIS A 116 -13.10 30.26 -6.24
C HIS A 116 -11.67 30.25 -6.79
N GLU A 117 -10.78 31.03 -6.19
CA GLU A 117 -9.38 31.13 -6.63
C GLU A 117 -8.48 30.40 -5.63
N PHE A 118 -7.53 29.63 -6.14
CA PHE A 118 -6.39 29.11 -5.39
C PHE A 118 -5.13 29.84 -5.88
N PRO A 119 -4.84 31.04 -5.35
CA PRO A 119 -3.64 31.77 -5.73
C PRO A 119 -2.40 31.01 -5.23
N VAL A 120 -1.33 31.08 -6.02
CA VAL A 120 -0.03 30.59 -5.58
C VAL A 120 0.47 31.46 -4.43
N SER A 121 0.92 30.84 -3.34
CA SER A 121 1.54 31.54 -2.21
C SER A 121 2.65 32.49 -2.66
N ASP A 122 2.66 33.72 -2.14
CA ASP A 122 3.71 34.72 -2.40
C ASP A 122 5.12 34.21 -2.02
N ASP A 123 5.19 33.22 -1.13
CA ASP A 123 6.44 32.63 -0.62
C ASP A 123 6.82 31.31 -1.32
N TRP A 124 6.22 30.97 -2.47
CA TRP A 124 6.50 29.70 -3.18
C TRP A 124 7.99 29.50 -3.49
N GLU A 125 8.74 30.57 -3.79
CA GLU A 125 10.18 30.53 -4.07
C GLU A 125 11.03 30.06 -2.86
N ARG A 126 10.45 30.09 -1.64
CA ARG A 126 11.11 29.61 -0.42
C ARG A 126 10.93 28.12 -0.18
N ILE A 127 10.08 27.45 -0.96
CA ILE A 127 9.87 26.02 -0.84
C ILE A 127 11.08 25.30 -1.46
N GLU A 128 11.77 24.52 -0.64
CA GLU A 128 13.00 23.85 -1.03
C GLU A 128 12.75 22.84 -2.17
N GLY A 129 13.53 22.95 -3.24
CA GLY A 129 13.46 22.04 -4.40
C GLY A 129 12.44 22.44 -5.47
N LEU A 130 11.67 23.53 -5.27
CA LEU A 130 10.70 24.02 -6.24
C LEU A 130 11.34 25.00 -7.24
N GLU A 131 11.64 24.53 -8.45
CA GLU A 131 12.35 25.33 -9.48
C GLU A 131 11.40 26.04 -10.46
N VAL A 132 10.14 25.64 -10.52
CA VAL A 132 9.14 26.12 -11.50
C VAL A 132 7.99 26.77 -10.74
N ARG A 133 7.60 27.98 -11.15
CA ARG A 133 6.43 28.67 -10.58
C ARG A 133 5.18 27.79 -10.78
N PRO A 134 4.44 27.45 -9.72
CA PRO A 134 3.14 26.80 -9.84
C PRO A 134 2.16 27.63 -10.69
N PRO A 135 1.22 27.02 -11.41
CA PRO A 135 0.18 27.76 -12.13
C PRO A 135 -0.83 28.35 -11.15
N ASP A 136 -1.43 29.49 -11.49
CA ASP A 136 -2.60 29.98 -10.77
C ASP A 136 -3.81 29.12 -11.13
N VAL A 137 -4.67 28.80 -10.16
CA VAL A 137 -5.83 27.93 -10.38
C VAL A 137 -7.13 28.64 -10.03
N ALA A 138 -8.08 28.63 -10.97
CA ALA A 138 -9.45 29.07 -10.71
C ALA A 138 -10.41 27.88 -10.84
N VAL A 139 -11.34 27.78 -9.89
CA VAL A 139 -12.41 26.77 -9.87
C VAL A 139 -13.73 27.46 -10.16
N TYR A 140 -14.31 27.15 -11.31
CA TYR A 140 -15.61 27.65 -11.72
C TYR A 140 -16.69 26.63 -11.35
N PHE A 141 -17.66 27.07 -10.57
CA PHE A 141 -18.88 26.29 -10.32
C PHE A 141 -19.83 26.54 -11.48
N VAL A 142 -20.02 25.49 -12.29
CA VAL A 142 -20.65 25.61 -13.60
C VAL A 142 -21.79 24.64 -13.82
N ARG A 143 -22.82 25.14 -14.52
CA ARG A 143 -23.90 24.33 -15.10
C ARG A 143 -23.95 24.54 -16.61
N PRO A 144 -24.07 23.48 -17.43
CA PRO A 144 -24.25 23.65 -18.88
C PRO A 144 -25.43 24.56 -19.19
N ARG A 145 -25.25 25.56 -20.06
CA ARG A 145 -26.36 26.43 -20.47
C ARG A 145 -27.45 25.58 -21.11
N ALA A 146 -28.71 25.80 -20.73
CA ALA A 146 -29.83 24.99 -21.21
C ALA A 146 -29.90 24.90 -22.75
N GLY A 147 -29.66 26.01 -23.45
CA GLY A 147 -29.63 26.03 -24.92
C GLY A 147 -28.45 25.27 -25.53
N MET A 148 -27.28 25.30 -24.88
CA MET A 148 -26.09 24.57 -25.34
C MET A 148 -26.23 23.07 -25.09
N LEU A 149 -26.77 22.68 -23.94
CA LEU A 149 -27.05 21.29 -23.61
C LEU A 149 -28.13 20.69 -24.52
N ALA A 150 -29.18 21.48 -24.83
CA ALA A 150 -30.21 21.07 -25.79
C ALA A 150 -29.63 20.88 -27.19
N ALA A 151 -28.83 21.84 -27.69
CA ALA A 151 -28.17 21.74 -29.00
C ALA A 151 -27.19 20.55 -29.06
N PHE A 152 -26.46 20.28 -27.98
CA PHE A 152 -25.62 19.10 -27.87
C PHE A 152 -26.46 17.81 -27.96
N GLY A 153 -27.57 17.73 -27.22
CA GLY A 153 -28.49 16.61 -27.28
C GLY A 153 -29.13 16.39 -28.65
N GLU A 154 -29.40 17.45 -29.41
CA GLU A 154 -29.86 17.36 -30.81
C GLU A 154 -28.77 16.86 -31.76
N GLY A 155 -27.52 17.29 -31.56
CA GLY A 155 -26.37 16.92 -32.38
C GLY A 155 -25.86 15.49 -32.12
N VAL A 156 -26.12 14.94 -30.95
CA VAL A 156 -25.91 13.52 -30.64
C VAL A 156 -27.07 12.75 -31.31
N GLU A 157 -26.86 12.18 -32.50
CA GLU A 157 -27.88 11.40 -33.23
C GLU A 157 -28.36 10.20 -32.40
N MET A 158 -29.45 10.40 -31.65
CA MET A 158 -30.04 9.40 -30.77
C MET A 158 -30.87 8.38 -31.56
N PRO A 159 -30.55 7.07 -31.52
CA PRO A 159 -31.43 6.05 -32.10
C PRO A 159 -32.78 6.01 -31.37
N HIS A 160 -33.84 5.54 -32.03
CA HIS A 160 -35.20 5.54 -31.48
C HIS A 160 -35.32 4.76 -30.15
N GLY A 161 -35.79 5.40 -29.06
CA GLY A 161 -36.02 4.78 -27.74
C GLY A 161 -36.12 5.80 -26.57
N LEU A 162 -36.16 5.34 -25.30
CA LEU A 162 -36.06 6.20 -24.09
C LEU A 162 -34.85 7.16 -24.15
N PRO A 163 -34.92 8.42 -23.73
CA PRO A 163 -33.80 9.38 -23.76
C PRO A 163 -32.76 9.12 -22.65
N PRO A 164 -31.51 9.63 -22.76
CA PRO A 164 -30.55 9.58 -21.65
C PRO A 164 -31.08 10.39 -20.47
N THR A 165 -30.56 10.15 -19.27
CA THR A 165 -30.84 11.06 -18.15
C THR A 165 -30.23 12.43 -18.44
N GLY A 166 -30.83 13.49 -17.88
CA GLY A 166 -30.27 14.85 -18.01
C GLY A 166 -28.83 14.93 -17.48
N ARG A 167 -28.49 14.13 -16.46
CA ARG A 167 -27.13 14.03 -15.91
C ARG A 167 -26.17 13.35 -16.88
N GLU A 168 -26.53 12.22 -17.49
CA GLU A 168 -25.65 11.55 -18.48
C GLU A 168 -25.32 12.46 -19.66
N LEU A 169 -26.31 13.24 -20.13
CA LEU A 169 -26.09 14.21 -21.21
C LEU A 169 -25.19 15.37 -20.75
N ALA A 170 -25.41 15.91 -19.56
CA ALA A 170 -24.60 16.99 -18.99
C ALA A 170 -23.15 16.55 -18.72
N ASP A 171 -22.97 15.36 -18.16
CA ASP A 171 -21.68 14.74 -17.89
C ASP A 171 -20.85 14.61 -19.18
N GLU A 172 -21.45 14.10 -20.27
CA GLU A 172 -20.76 13.98 -21.55
C GLU A 172 -20.50 15.34 -22.20
N TYR A 173 -21.42 16.30 -22.07
CA TYR A 173 -21.20 17.68 -22.53
C TYR A 173 -20.00 18.33 -21.83
N VAL A 174 -19.91 18.19 -20.50
CA VAL A 174 -18.80 18.71 -19.69
C VAL A 174 -17.50 18.06 -20.12
N PHE A 175 -17.45 16.72 -20.19
CA PHE A 175 -16.28 15.98 -20.63
C PHE A 175 -15.75 16.47 -21.99
N GLN A 176 -16.62 16.55 -23.00
CA GLN A 176 -16.20 16.99 -24.34
C GLN A 176 -15.79 18.47 -24.40
N THR A 177 -16.40 19.32 -23.57
CA THR A 177 -16.05 20.74 -23.52
C THR A 177 -14.69 20.94 -22.86
N SER A 178 -14.42 20.24 -21.74
CA SER A 178 -13.10 20.22 -21.11
C SER A 178 -12.03 19.66 -22.04
N PHE A 179 -12.33 18.59 -22.79
CA PHE A 179 -11.42 18.05 -23.80
C PHE A 179 -11.07 19.10 -24.87
N ARG A 180 -12.06 19.84 -25.39
CA ARG A 180 -11.82 20.90 -26.38
C ARG A 180 -10.96 22.03 -25.81
N LEU A 181 -11.20 22.43 -24.55
CA LEU A 181 -10.37 23.42 -23.87
C LEU A 181 -8.92 22.93 -23.75
N ASN A 182 -8.70 21.70 -23.28
CA ASN A 182 -7.36 21.12 -23.18
C ASN A 182 -6.69 21.00 -24.56
N ARG A 183 -7.40 20.53 -25.58
CA ARG A 183 -6.83 20.49 -26.92
C ARG A 183 -6.39 21.88 -27.40
N GLU A 184 -7.18 22.92 -27.14
CA GLU A 184 -6.88 24.27 -27.63
C GLU A 184 -5.75 24.96 -26.85
N PHE A 185 -5.78 24.89 -25.51
CA PHE A 185 -4.89 25.67 -24.65
C PHE A 185 -3.71 24.88 -24.08
N TYR A 186 -3.72 23.55 -24.18
CA TYR A 186 -2.64 22.70 -23.70
C TYR A 186 -1.87 22.02 -24.82
N ALA A 187 -2.60 21.38 -25.75
CA ALA A 187 -2.04 20.64 -26.89
C ALA A 187 -2.29 21.34 -28.25
N GLY A 188 -2.43 22.67 -28.24
CA GLY A 188 -2.68 23.48 -29.42
C GLY A 188 -1.40 24.07 -30.03
N ASP A 189 -1.53 24.69 -31.21
CA ASP A 189 -0.41 25.26 -31.97
C ASP A 189 0.31 26.41 -31.23
N ARG A 190 -0.36 27.03 -30.24
CA ARG A 190 0.18 28.13 -29.41
C ARG A 190 1.06 27.65 -28.26
N GLY A 191 1.19 26.33 -28.08
CA GLY A 191 1.85 25.75 -26.91
C GLY A 191 0.94 25.72 -25.68
N THR A 192 1.52 25.35 -24.54
CA THR A 192 0.80 25.09 -23.29
C THR A 192 0.58 26.38 -22.50
N GLN A 193 -0.64 26.91 -22.53
CA GLN A 193 -1.06 28.18 -21.90
C GLN A 193 -2.00 27.96 -20.70
N ALA A 194 -2.91 27.01 -20.78
CA ALA A 194 -3.85 26.66 -19.72
C ALA A 194 -4.40 25.24 -19.89
N PHE A 195 -4.89 24.63 -18.82
CA PHE A 195 -5.53 23.32 -18.90
C PHE A 195 -6.49 23.06 -17.73
N VAL A 196 -7.49 22.23 -17.99
CA VAL A 196 -8.46 21.73 -17.01
C VAL A 196 -7.79 20.64 -16.18
N LEU A 197 -7.74 20.86 -14.86
CA LEU A 197 -7.23 19.92 -13.85
C LEU A 197 -8.28 18.89 -13.44
N SER A 198 -9.50 19.37 -13.19
CA SER A 198 -10.68 18.56 -12.84
C SER A 198 -11.96 19.23 -13.33
N HIS A 199 -13.01 18.43 -13.53
CA HIS A 199 -14.31 18.87 -14.06
C HIS A 199 -15.48 18.03 -13.52
N GLY A 200 -15.30 17.43 -12.35
CA GLY A 200 -16.30 16.59 -11.70
C GLY A 200 -17.19 17.38 -10.75
N ARG A 201 -18.10 16.69 -10.07
CA ARG A 201 -18.89 17.28 -8.97
C ARG A 201 -18.29 16.91 -7.63
N ASN A 202 -18.17 17.90 -6.74
CA ASN A 202 -17.63 17.69 -5.39
C ASN A 202 -16.28 16.94 -5.39
N LEU A 203 -15.43 17.26 -6.38
CA LEU A 203 -14.11 16.69 -6.62
C LEU A 203 -13.18 17.80 -7.11
N LEU A 204 -12.05 17.96 -6.43
CA LEU A 204 -11.00 18.94 -6.75
C LEU A 204 -9.67 18.21 -6.98
N VAL A 205 -8.96 18.58 -8.04
CA VAL A 205 -7.57 18.19 -8.27
C VAL A 205 -6.70 19.43 -8.35
N LEU A 206 -5.61 19.45 -7.60
CA LEU A 206 -4.54 20.45 -7.70
C LEU A 206 -3.22 19.73 -7.90
N LYS A 207 -2.43 20.16 -8.89
CA LYS A 207 -1.16 19.52 -9.23
C LYS A 207 -0.20 20.51 -9.87
N MET A 208 1.10 20.23 -9.71
CA MET A 208 2.17 21.08 -10.24
C MET A 208 3.48 20.29 -10.45
N VAL A 209 4.49 20.96 -11.02
CA VAL A 209 5.87 20.45 -10.99
C VAL A 209 6.40 20.69 -9.57
N GLY A 210 6.67 19.61 -8.84
CA GLY A 210 7.03 19.63 -7.42
C GLY A 210 6.64 18.31 -6.77
N TYR A 211 6.54 18.29 -5.44
CA TYR A 211 5.97 17.19 -4.66
C TYR A 211 4.51 17.50 -4.24
N GLY A 212 3.73 16.48 -3.90
CA GLY A 212 2.35 16.63 -3.42
C GLY A 212 2.21 17.45 -2.13
N ASP A 213 3.21 17.42 -1.24
CA ASP A 213 3.24 18.28 -0.04
C ASP A 213 3.54 19.74 -0.39
N ASP A 214 4.33 19.98 -1.44
CA ASP A 214 4.54 21.33 -1.97
C ASP A 214 3.21 21.90 -2.51
N VAL A 215 2.32 21.08 -3.09
CA VAL A 215 0.99 21.50 -3.55
C VAL A 215 0.13 21.98 -2.38
N ILE A 216 0.14 21.26 -1.25
CA ILE A 216 -0.57 21.66 -0.04
C ILE A 216 -0.07 23.02 0.44
N ARG A 217 1.25 23.19 0.53
CA ARG A 217 1.89 24.45 0.99
C ARG A 217 1.69 25.61 0.01
N CYS A 218 1.77 25.36 -1.30
CA CYS A 218 1.66 26.39 -2.34
C CYS A 218 0.25 26.94 -2.44
N TYR A 219 -0.77 26.09 -2.41
CA TYR A 219 -2.17 26.48 -2.52
C TYR A 219 -2.88 26.61 -1.18
N GLN A 220 -2.13 26.57 -0.07
CA GLN A 220 -2.61 26.79 1.31
C GLN A 220 -3.75 25.85 1.72
N LEU A 221 -3.60 24.55 1.40
CA LEU A 221 -4.63 23.52 1.60
C LEU A 221 -4.60 22.90 3.00
N GLU A 222 -3.75 23.38 3.91
CA GLU A 222 -3.58 22.80 5.25
C GLU A 222 -4.87 22.75 6.05
N ASN A 223 -5.80 23.68 5.78
CA ASN A 223 -7.11 23.77 6.44
C ASN A 223 -8.28 23.39 5.53
N LEU A 224 -8.03 23.01 4.27
CA LEU A 224 -9.09 22.52 3.40
C LEU A 224 -9.55 21.15 3.91
N ASP A 225 -10.85 20.99 4.14
CA ASP A 225 -11.44 19.77 4.67
C ASP A 225 -12.08 18.95 3.54
N ALA A 226 -11.83 17.64 3.57
CA ALA A 226 -12.51 16.69 2.69
C ALA A 226 -12.68 15.30 3.33
N HIS A 227 -13.64 14.53 2.83
CA HIS A 227 -13.89 13.16 3.29
C HIS A 227 -12.94 12.13 2.66
N VAL A 228 -12.51 12.36 1.42
CA VAL A 228 -11.58 11.48 0.71
C VAL A 228 -10.43 12.30 0.15
N TRP A 229 -9.21 11.83 0.42
CA TRP A 229 -7.98 12.45 -0.02
C TRP A 229 -7.11 11.47 -0.80
N ILE A 230 -6.38 12.01 -1.78
CA ILE A 230 -5.24 11.35 -2.42
C ILE A 230 -4.08 12.34 -2.45
N GLY A 231 -2.87 11.85 -2.16
CA GLY A 231 -1.62 12.55 -2.41
C GLY A 231 -0.64 11.67 -3.19
N HIS A 232 0.13 12.28 -4.09
CA HIS A 232 1.03 11.57 -4.99
C HIS A 232 2.32 12.33 -5.30
N HIS A 233 3.43 11.59 -5.38
CA HIS A 233 4.73 12.04 -5.89
C HIS A 233 5.13 11.23 -7.12
N ARG A 234 5.40 11.91 -8.23
CA ARG A 234 5.78 11.29 -9.49
C ARG A 234 7.28 11.06 -9.59
N TYR A 235 7.67 9.91 -10.16
CA TYR A 235 9.05 9.62 -10.56
C TYR A 235 9.09 9.21 -12.04
N PRO A 236 9.23 10.14 -13.00
CA PRO A 236 9.49 9.79 -14.40
C PRO A 236 10.91 9.21 -14.59
N THR A 237 11.00 8.05 -15.24
CA THR A 237 12.26 7.36 -15.61
C THR A 237 12.80 7.80 -16.97
N LYS A 238 12.00 8.46 -17.80
CA LYS A 238 12.43 9.13 -19.04
C LYS A 238 11.78 10.52 -19.15
N GLY A 239 12.40 11.42 -19.91
CA GLY A 239 11.91 12.79 -20.15
C GLY A 239 12.42 13.83 -19.15
N LYS A 240 12.69 15.03 -19.66
CA LYS A 240 12.76 16.25 -18.83
C LYS A 240 11.31 16.71 -18.70
N VAL A 241 10.69 16.61 -17.53
CA VAL A 241 9.32 17.13 -17.37
C VAL A 241 9.39 18.65 -17.47
N TRP A 242 8.67 19.23 -18.42
CA TRP A 242 8.65 20.67 -18.64
C TRP A 242 7.28 21.33 -18.33
N HIS A 243 6.28 20.61 -17.79
CA HIS A 243 4.99 21.24 -17.45
C HIS A 243 4.16 20.48 -16.39
N PRO A 244 3.30 21.18 -15.63
CA PRO A 244 2.43 20.60 -14.60
C PRO A 244 1.32 19.69 -15.15
N GLY A 245 0.98 19.78 -16.44
CA GLY A 245 -0.01 18.88 -17.07
C GLY A 245 0.29 17.39 -16.92
N GLY A 246 1.57 17.00 -16.91
CA GLY A 246 2.02 15.61 -16.75
C GLY A 246 2.18 15.16 -15.30
N ALA A 247 1.86 16.00 -14.31
CA ALA A 247 1.76 15.58 -12.92
C ALA A 247 0.45 14.80 -12.69
N HIS A 248 0.39 13.99 -11.63
CA HIS A 248 -0.82 13.28 -11.21
C HIS A 248 -1.41 13.97 -9.99
N PRO A 249 -2.71 13.82 -9.68
CA PRO A 249 -3.73 12.94 -10.29
C PRO A 249 -4.20 13.29 -11.71
N PHE A 250 -4.89 12.34 -12.37
CA PHE A 250 -5.69 12.57 -13.58
C PHE A 250 -7.16 12.23 -13.32
N VAL A 251 -8.08 12.83 -14.09
CA VAL A 251 -9.52 12.66 -13.93
C VAL A 251 -10.19 12.00 -15.13
N GLY A 252 -11.21 11.19 -14.86
CA GLY A 252 -12.16 10.72 -15.86
C GLY A 252 -13.25 11.78 -16.06
N LEU A 253 -14.31 11.71 -15.27
CA LEU A 253 -15.18 12.85 -14.98
C LEU A 253 -15.33 13.06 -13.47
N ASN A 254 -15.81 12.03 -12.78
CA ASN A 254 -16.12 12.09 -11.35
C ASN A 254 -15.17 11.22 -10.51
N GLU A 255 -14.08 10.75 -11.11
CA GLU A 255 -13.00 10.04 -10.45
C GLU A 255 -11.67 10.72 -10.73
N ALA A 256 -10.83 10.78 -9.70
CA ALA A 256 -9.42 11.16 -9.78
C ALA A 256 -8.57 9.92 -9.46
N LEU A 257 -7.62 9.61 -10.32
CA LEU A 257 -6.77 8.43 -10.24
C LEU A 257 -5.31 8.84 -10.14
N VAL A 258 -4.58 8.17 -9.26
CA VAL A 258 -3.13 8.11 -9.25
C VAL A 258 -2.70 6.66 -9.38
N HIS A 259 -1.51 6.43 -9.94
CA HIS A 259 -0.89 5.12 -9.90
C HIS A 259 0.57 5.18 -9.49
N ASN A 260 1.03 4.12 -8.82
CA ASN A 260 2.45 3.82 -8.63
C ASN A 260 2.80 2.68 -9.58
N GLY A 261 3.56 2.93 -10.66
CA GLY A 261 3.54 2.01 -11.79
C GLY A 261 4.11 2.52 -13.10
N ASP A 262 4.17 1.62 -14.09
CA ASP A 262 4.52 1.88 -15.49
C ASP A 262 3.85 0.78 -16.34
N PHE A 263 3.17 1.13 -17.43
CA PHE A 263 2.45 0.16 -18.26
C PHE A 263 3.36 -0.49 -19.29
N ALA A 264 3.32 -1.82 -19.35
CA ALA A 264 3.98 -2.57 -20.41
C ALA A 264 3.23 -2.45 -21.76
N ASN A 265 1.95 -2.09 -21.73
CA ASN A 265 1.04 -2.12 -22.88
C ASN A 265 0.35 -0.77 -23.18
N TYR A 266 0.94 0.36 -22.77
CA TYR A 266 0.39 1.72 -22.95
C TYR A 266 -0.24 1.97 -24.34
N GLU A 267 0.50 1.71 -25.42
CA GLU A 267 0.03 1.94 -26.80
C GLU A 267 -1.23 1.12 -27.15
N SER A 268 -1.33 -0.12 -26.64
CA SER A 268 -2.53 -0.95 -26.83
C SER A 268 -3.76 -0.33 -26.15
N VAL A 269 -3.57 0.24 -24.96
CA VAL A 269 -4.64 0.92 -24.21
C VAL A 269 -5.04 2.21 -24.92
N CYS A 270 -4.09 2.96 -25.47
CA CYS A 270 -4.36 4.11 -26.33
C CYS A 270 -5.21 3.73 -27.55
N ASP A 271 -4.81 2.71 -28.31
CA ASP A 271 -5.56 2.23 -29.47
C ASP A 271 -6.98 1.77 -29.09
N TYR A 272 -7.11 1.12 -27.93
CA TYR A 272 -8.40 0.70 -27.37
C TYR A 272 -9.34 1.87 -27.11
N LEU A 273 -8.82 2.96 -26.53
CA LEU A 273 -9.56 4.20 -26.27
C LEU A 273 -9.91 4.94 -27.56
N VAL A 274 -8.97 5.01 -28.51
CA VAL A 274 -9.17 5.69 -29.82
C VAL A 274 -10.31 5.04 -30.60
N GLN A 275 -10.42 3.71 -30.59
CA GLN A 275 -11.54 2.98 -31.19
C GLN A 275 -12.91 3.35 -30.59
N ARG A 276 -12.91 3.96 -29.40
CA ARG A 276 -14.09 4.40 -28.63
C ARG A 276 -14.23 5.91 -28.57
N GLY A 277 -13.50 6.62 -29.44
CA GLY A 277 -13.55 8.08 -29.56
C GLY A 277 -12.88 8.83 -28.41
N LEU A 278 -12.07 8.16 -27.59
CA LEU A 278 -11.27 8.80 -26.54
C LEU A 278 -9.82 8.90 -27.01
N ARG A 279 -9.24 10.10 -26.93
CA ARG A 279 -7.87 10.35 -27.38
C ARG A 279 -7.08 10.93 -26.21
N PRO A 280 -6.06 10.24 -25.69
CA PRO A 280 -5.22 10.78 -24.63
C PRO A 280 -4.47 12.05 -25.08
N LEU A 281 -4.31 13.02 -24.19
CA LEU A 281 -3.68 14.32 -24.46
C LEU A 281 -2.36 14.52 -23.71
N PHE A 282 -2.20 13.91 -22.55
CA PHE A 282 -1.12 14.17 -21.60
C PHE A 282 -0.02 13.10 -21.63
N GLN A 283 -0.19 12.05 -22.45
CA GLN A 283 0.79 10.98 -22.65
C GLN A 283 1.25 10.29 -21.35
N THR A 284 0.29 9.95 -20.50
CA THR A 284 0.58 9.20 -19.28
C THR A 284 -0.30 7.97 -19.16
N ASP A 285 0.26 6.93 -18.56
CA ASP A 285 -0.46 5.71 -18.26
C ASP A 285 -1.63 5.98 -17.30
N THR A 286 -1.49 6.98 -16.42
CA THR A 286 -2.55 7.38 -15.47
C THR A 286 -3.75 8.00 -16.20
N GLU A 287 -3.51 8.84 -17.20
CA GLU A 287 -4.58 9.43 -18.02
C GLU A 287 -5.39 8.33 -18.73
N VAL A 288 -4.70 7.40 -19.39
CA VAL A 288 -5.41 6.33 -20.12
C VAL A 288 -6.15 5.42 -19.16
N SER A 289 -5.60 5.14 -17.97
CA SER A 289 -6.25 4.34 -16.94
C SER A 289 -7.56 4.94 -16.47
N VAL A 290 -7.56 6.23 -16.13
CA VAL A 290 -8.77 6.89 -15.63
C VAL A 290 -9.81 7.06 -16.72
N GLN A 291 -9.39 7.23 -17.99
CA GLN A 291 -10.30 7.24 -19.14
C GLN A 291 -10.95 5.87 -19.38
N VAL A 292 -10.21 4.77 -19.23
CA VAL A 292 -10.80 3.41 -19.29
C VAL A 292 -11.78 3.20 -18.15
N PHE A 293 -11.44 3.63 -16.93
CA PHE A 293 -12.33 3.56 -15.77
C PHE A 293 -13.64 4.34 -16.02
N ASP A 294 -13.56 5.61 -16.44
CA ASP A 294 -14.73 6.45 -16.75
C ASP A 294 -15.58 5.84 -17.87
N LEU A 295 -14.94 5.35 -18.93
CA LEU A 295 -15.60 4.70 -20.05
C LEU A 295 -16.43 3.49 -19.57
N HIS A 296 -15.85 2.60 -18.76
CA HIS A 296 -16.53 1.41 -18.29
C HIS A 296 -17.60 1.73 -17.23
N HIS A 297 -17.31 2.65 -16.32
CA HIS A 297 -18.22 3.01 -15.24
C HIS A 297 -19.35 3.93 -15.71
N ARG A 298 -19.03 5.14 -16.20
CA ARG A 298 -20.01 6.16 -16.56
C ARG A 298 -20.69 5.88 -17.89
N LEU A 299 -19.93 5.57 -18.95
CA LEU A 299 -20.51 5.40 -20.28
C LEU A 299 -21.19 4.04 -20.44
N TYR A 300 -20.49 2.95 -20.11
CA TYR A 300 -21.05 1.59 -20.22
C TYR A 300 -22.02 1.24 -19.08
N GLY A 301 -21.92 1.92 -17.93
CA GLY A 301 -22.82 1.69 -16.80
C GLY A 301 -22.52 0.38 -16.08
N TYR A 302 -21.28 -0.09 -16.13
CA TYR A 302 -20.90 -1.33 -15.46
C TYR A 302 -20.88 -1.16 -13.93
N PRO A 303 -21.37 -2.17 -13.18
CA PRO A 303 -21.09 -2.27 -11.75
C PRO A 303 -19.59 -2.23 -11.48
N LEU A 304 -19.21 -1.69 -10.32
CA LEU A 304 -17.80 -1.48 -9.98
C LEU A 304 -16.97 -2.78 -9.99
N GLU A 305 -17.56 -3.92 -9.61
CA GLU A 305 -16.92 -5.25 -9.74
C GLU A 305 -16.42 -5.51 -11.18
N TRP A 306 -17.25 -5.18 -12.18
CA TRP A 306 -16.95 -5.44 -13.59
C TRP A 306 -15.95 -4.43 -14.14
N VAL A 307 -16.01 -3.18 -13.68
CA VAL A 307 -15.00 -2.17 -14.00
C VAL A 307 -13.64 -2.62 -13.45
N ILE A 308 -13.58 -3.07 -12.19
CA ILE A 308 -12.36 -3.61 -11.60
C ILE A 308 -11.88 -4.84 -12.36
N GLU A 309 -12.76 -5.79 -12.69
CA GLU A 309 -12.39 -6.98 -13.49
C GLU A 309 -11.86 -6.60 -14.89
N SER A 310 -12.41 -5.58 -15.53
CA SER A 310 -11.93 -5.12 -16.83
C SER A 310 -10.56 -4.45 -16.78
N LEU A 311 -10.13 -3.96 -15.61
CA LEU A 311 -8.82 -3.33 -15.40
C LEU A 311 -7.79 -4.33 -14.86
N ALA A 312 -8.16 -5.08 -13.81
CA ALA A 312 -7.39 -6.16 -13.21
C ALA A 312 -8.13 -7.50 -13.43
N PRO A 313 -7.95 -8.13 -14.60
CA PRO A 313 -8.62 -9.38 -14.92
C PRO A 313 -8.18 -10.52 -14.01
N THR A 314 -9.13 -11.34 -13.58
CA THR A 314 -8.87 -12.54 -12.80
C THR A 314 -8.43 -13.65 -13.75
N THR A 315 -7.20 -14.15 -13.61
CA THR A 315 -6.61 -15.08 -14.59
C THR A 315 -6.28 -16.45 -14.00
N GLU A 316 -5.89 -17.38 -14.88
CA GLU A 316 -5.32 -18.69 -14.54
C GLU A 316 -6.11 -19.46 -13.47
N ARG A 317 -5.44 -19.87 -12.39
CA ARG A 317 -6.03 -20.68 -11.32
C ARG A 317 -7.17 -19.93 -10.63
N ASP A 318 -6.99 -18.64 -10.36
CA ASP A 318 -8.02 -17.83 -9.70
C ASP A 318 -9.31 -17.82 -10.49
N PHE A 319 -9.20 -17.66 -11.79
CA PHE A 319 -10.37 -17.73 -12.67
C PHE A 319 -11.11 -19.07 -12.53
N THR A 320 -10.40 -20.20 -12.47
CA THR A 320 -11.03 -21.52 -12.35
C THR A 320 -11.69 -21.77 -11.00
N LEU A 321 -11.29 -21.06 -9.95
CA LEU A 321 -11.87 -21.13 -8.61
C LEU A 321 -13.07 -20.21 -8.40
N LEU A 322 -13.32 -19.27 -9.32
CA LEU A 322 -14.51 -18.44 -9.27
C LEU A 322 -15.79 -19.27 -9.43
N PRO A 323 -16.93 -18.82 -8.88
CA PRO A 323 -18.25 -19.37 -9.18
C PRO A 323 -18.54 -19.42 -10.71
N PRO A 324 -19.27 -20.43 -11.22
CA PRO A 324 -19.49 -20.60 -12.67
C PRO A 324 -20.14 -19.40 -13.37
N ASP A 325 -21.04 -18.69 -12.68
CA ASP A 325 -21.68 -17.47 -13.19
C ASP A 325 -20.68 -16.32 -13.34
N ARG A 326 -19.74 -16.17 -12.41
CA ARG A 326 -18.61 -15.23 -12.56
C ARG A 326 -17.68 -15.65 -13.69
N GLN A 327 -17.37 -16.94 -13.84
CA GLN A 327 -16.53 -17.40 -14.96
C GLN A 327 -17.15 -17.04 -16.32
N GLU A 328 -18.46 -17.26 -16.51
CA GLU A 328 -19.15 -16.91 -17.74
C GLU A 328 -19.08 -15.40 -18.02
N LEU A 329 -19.41 -14.58 -17.01
CA LEU A 329 -19.39 -13.13 -17.12
C LEU A 329 -17.97 -12.58 -17.37
N TYR A 330 -17.00 -13.02 -16.57
CA TYR A 330 -15.62 -12.53 -16.66
C TYR A 330 -14.98 -12.96 -17.98
N SER A 331 -15.32 -14.13 -18.53
CA SER A 331 -14.92 -14.51 -19.89
C SER A 331 -15.35 -13.49 -20.93
N GLN A 332 -16.58 -12.98 -20.82
CA GLN A 332 -17.12 -11.98 -21.76
C GLN A 332 -16.43 -10.63 -21.57
N LEU A 333 -16.22 -10.21 -20.32
CA LEU A 333 -15.50 -8.97 -20.00
C LEU A 333 -14.08 -9.03 -20.54
N GLN A 334 -13.33 -10.09 -20.23
CA GLN A 334 -11.95 -10.25 -20.69
C GLN A 334 -11.89 -10.31 -22.22
N ALA A 335 -12.74 -11.10 -22.88
CA ALA A 335 -12.77 -11.15 -24.34
C ALA A 335 -13.04 -9.78 -25.00
N THR A 336 -13.74 -8.88 -24.32
CA THR A 336 -14.12 -7.56 -24.85
C THR A 336 -13.09 -6.47 -24.50
N HIS A 337 -12.49 -6.55 -23.31
CA HIS A 337 -11.73 -5.44 -22.71
C HIS A 337 -10.23 -5.71 -22.54
N ILE A 338 -9.72 -6.93 -22.78
CA ILE A 338 -8.31 -7.28 -22.47
C ILE A 338 -7.28 -6.34 -23.11
N HIS A 339 -7.55 -5.80 -24.30
CA HIS A 339 -6.66 -4.84 -24.96
C HIS A 339 -6.61 -3.46 -24.30
N GLY A 340 -7.63 -3.12 -23.51
CA GLY A 340 -7.70 -1.92 -22.68
C GLY A 340 -7.38 -2.17 -21.20
N SER A 341 -7.13 -3.43 -20.80
CA SER A 341 -6.70 -3.77 -19.45
C SER A 341 -5.24 -3.38 -19.25
N PRO A 342 -4.90 -2.59 -18.22
CA PRO A 342 -3.53 -2.31 -17.82
C PRO A 342 -2.68 -3.57 -17.59
N ASP A 343 -1.48 -3.60 -18.18
CA ASP A 343 -0.48 -4.65 -17.94
C ASP A 343 0.86 -4.03 -17.51
N GLY A 344 1.69 -4.81 -16.83
CA GLY A 344 2.91 -4.33 -16.17
C GLY A 344 2.66 -3.91 -14.72
N PRO A 345 3.67 -3.29 -14.08
CA PRO A 345 3.61 -3.01 -12.66
C PRO A 345 2.77 -1.77 -12.34
N TRP A 346 1.68 -1.91 -11.58
CA TRP A 346 0.88 -0.76 -11.16
C TRP A 346 0.07 -0.99 -9.87
N PHE A 347 -0.18 0.08 -9.13
CA PHE A 347 -1.14 0.12 -8.03
C PHE A 347 -2.00 1.37 -8.17
N PHE A 348 -3.31 1.22 -8.29
CA PHE A 348 -4.23 2.35 -8.45
C PHE A 348 -4.82 2.76 -7.10
N ILE A 349 -4.89 4.07 -6.90
CA ILE A 349 -5.74 4.70 -5.88
C ILE A 349 -6.66 5.68 -6.60
N ILE A 350 -7.97 5.53 -6.38
CA ILE A 350 -9.02 6.29 -7.06
C ILE A 350 -9.91 6.94 -6.03
N ALA A 351 -10.05 8.26 -6.09
CA ALA A 351 -11.03 9.02 -5.33
C ALA A 351 -12.22 9.31 -6.25
N GLN A 352 -13.43 8.97 -5.82
CA GLN A 352 -14.62 9.07 -6.66
C GLN A 352 -15.77 9.76 -5.94
N SER A 353 -16.44 10.67 -6.64
CA SER A 353 -17.68 11.32 -6.21
C SER A 353 -18.87 10.76 -7.00
N VAL A 354 -19.75 10.01 -6.33
CA VAL A 354 -20.99 9.50 -6.92
C VAL A 354 -22.19 10.03 -6.12
N PRO A 355 -23.43 10.06 -6.68
CA PRO A 355 -24.57 10.73 -6.05
C PRO A 355 -24.79 10.43 -4.56
N ASP A 356 -24.53 9.19 -4.13
CA ASP A 356 -24.84 8.71 -2.78
C ASP A 356 -23.59 8.26 -2.00
N ALA A 357 -22.38 8.52 -2.50
CA ALA A 357 -21.14 8.11 -1.83
C ALA A 357 -19.91 8.89 -2.30
N TRP A 358 -18.95 9.03 -1.40
CA TRP A 358 -17.56 9.34 -1.74
C TRP A 358 -16.71 8.11 -1.51
N ARG A 359 -15.88 7.74 -2.49
CA ARG A 359 -15.14 6.48 -2.44
C ARG A 359 -13.65 6.69 -2.56
N LEU A 360 -12.90 5.94 -1.76
CA LEU A 360 -11.52 5.58 -2.07
C LEU A 360 -11.50 4.13 -2.55
N ILE A 361 -10.87 3.88 -3.70
CA ILE A 361 -10.75 2.55 -4.30
C ILE A 361 -9.27 2.26 -4.50
N GLY A 362 -8.78 1.14 -3.96
CA GLY A 362 -7.44 0.64 -4.27
C GLY A 362 -7.53 -0.63 -5.11
N ILE A 363 -6.75 -0.70 -6.20
CA ILE A 363 -6.70 -1.86 -7.11
C ILE A 363 -5.24 -2.26 -7.31
N THR A 364 -4.90 -3.51 -6.98
CA THR A 364 -3.56 -4.08 -7.18
C THR A 364 -3.44 -4.75 -8.55
N ASP A 365 -2.32 -4.57 -9.24
CA ASP A 365 -2.04 -5.28 -10.48
C ASP A 365 -2.03 -6.81 -10.30
N THR A 366 -2.35 -7.53 -11.38
CA THR A 366 -2.51 -8.99 -11.38
C THR A 366 -1.22 -9.76 -11.07
N SER A 367 -0.05 -9.11 -11.18
CA SER A 367 1.26 -9.70 -10.91
C SER A 367 1.89 -9.22 -9.59
N MET A 368 1.18 -8.38 -8.85
CA MET A 368 1.61 -7.76 -7.58
C MET A 368 3.00 -7.09 -7.65
N LEU A 369 3.29 -6.37 -8.72
CA LEU A 369 4.65 -5.86 -8.96
C LEU A 369 4.95 -4.53 -8.24
N ARG A 370 3.96 -3.97 -7.52
CA ARG A 370 4.11 -2.73 -6.76
C ARG A 370 3.70 -2.93 -5.30
N PRO A 371 4.37 -2.24 -4.36
CA PRO A 371 3.97 -2.28 -2.97
C PRO A 371 2.65 -1.55 -2.78
N GLN A 372 1.84 -2.13 -1.90
CA GLN A 372 0.58 -1.57 -1.44
C GLN A 372 0.33 -2.04 -0.02
N VAL A 373 -0.26 -1.18 0.78
CA VAL A 373 -0.74 -1.46 2.13
C VAL A 373 -2.12 -0.82 2.27
N PHE A 374 -3.06 -1.59 2.78
CA PHE A 374 -4.38 -1.14 3.17
C PHE A 374 -4.48 -1.09 4.69
N ALA A 375 -5.25 -0.15 5.22
CA ALA A 375 -5.51 -0.07 6.65
C ALA A 375 -6.93 0.38 6.96
N LEU A 376 -7.42 0.01 8.15
CA LEU A 376 -8.75 0.35 8.64
C LEU A 376 -8.69 0.72 10.12
N GLN A 377 -9.42 1.78 10.47
CA GLN A 377 -9.75 2.16 11.83
C GLN A 377 -11.27 2.37 11.97
N GLU A 378 -11.94 1.67 12.89
CA GLU A 378 -13.40 1.80 13.11
C GLU A 378 -13.76 2.26 14.54
N GLY A 379 -14.14 3.51 14.74
CA GLY A 379 -14.60 4.02 16.02
C GLY A 379 -15.87 4.86 15.88
N GLU A 380 -15.99 5.90 16.73
CA GLU A 380 -16.98 6.97 16.52
C GLU A 380 -16.77 7.67 15.16
N ALA A 381 -15.51 7.94 14.81
CA ALA A 381 -15.09 8.22 13.44
C ALA A 381 -14.44 6.95 12.84
N GLN A 382 -14.73 6.67 11.57
CA GLN A 382 -14.12 5.58 10.82
C GLN A 382 -13.24 6.16 9.70
N ILE A 383 -12.06 5.57 9.50
CA ILE A 383 -11.13 5.95 8.43
C ILE A 383 -10.46 4.69 7.85
N ALA A 384 -10.29 4.66 6.52
CA ALA A 384 -9.55 3.62 5.82
C ALA A 384 -8.51 4.23 4.88
N PHE A 385 -7.43 3.49 4.66
CA PHE A 385 -6.27 3.92 3.88
C PHE A 385 -5.92 2.92 2.79
N ALA A 386 -5.36 3.46 1.71
CA ALA A 386 -4.60 2.74 0.69
C ALA A 386 -3.30 3.53 0.48
N ALA A 387 -2.14 2.88 0.56
CA ALA A 387 -0.85 3.56 0.40
C ALA A 387 0.21 2.64 -0.18
N SER A 388 1.31 3.22 -0.66
CA SER A 388 2.47 2.44 -1.10
C SER A 388 3.20 1.75 0.05
N GLU A 389 3.32 2.43 1.19
CA GLU A 389 4.13 1.96 2.31
C GLU A 389 3.38 2.20 3.63
N LYS A 390 3.72 1.45 4.68
CA LYS A 390 2.97 1.51 5.95
C LYS A 390 3.22 2.81 6.74
N GLN A 391 4.44 3.33 6.75
CA GLN A 391 4.81 4.49 7.55
C GLN A 391 4.00 5.74 7.21
N VAL A 392 3.53 5.86 5.97
CA VAL A 392 2.80 7.05 5.53
C VAL A 392 1.36 7.05 6.06
N ILE A 393 0.81 5.85 6.29
CA ILE A 393 -0.46 5.67 7.01
C ILE A 393 -0.26 6.03 8.48
N ASP A 394 0.84 5.56 9.08
CA ASP A 394 1.16 5.84 10.48
C ASP A 394 1.34 7.35 10.72
N ALA A 395 2.07 8.04 9.84
CA ALA A 395 2.27 9.48 9.90
C ALA A 395 0.95 10.28 9.81
N ALA A 396 0.02 9.85 8.95
CA ALA A 396 -1.28 10.49 8.84
C ALA A 396 -2.14 10.26 10.09
N LEU A 397 -2.13 9.05 10.64
CA LEU A 397 -2.85 8.71 11.87
C LEU A 397 -2.28 9.39 13.12
N GLU A 398 -0.95 9.52 13.21
CA GLU A 398 -0.27 10.26 14.27
C GLU A 398 -0.73 11.72 14.26
N SER A 399 -0.61 12.39 13.12
CA SER A 399 -1.05 13.78 12.95
C SER A 399 -2.55 13.96 13.25
N LEU A 400 -3.41 13.04 12.82
CA LEU A 400 -4.85 13.08 13.14
C LEU A 400 -5.11 12.95 14.63
N SER A 401 -4.42 12.03 15.31
CA SER A 401 -4.63 11.73 16.72
C SER A 401 -4.21 12.86 17.67
N GLU A 402 -3.33 13.76 17.21
CA GLU A 402 -2.93 14.95 17.97
C GLU A 402 -4.03 16.01 18.02
N GLU A 403 -4.89 16.09 17.00
CA GLU A 403 -5.94 17.12 16.89
C GLU A 403 -7.34 16.59 17.24
N ASP A 404 -7.62 15.31 16.98
CA ASP A 404 -8.95 14.72 17.10
C ASP A 404 -8.93 13.38 17.86
N GLY A 405 -9.46 13.41 19.09
CA GLY A 405 -9.53 12.24 19.98
C GLY A 405 -10.41 11.09 19.50
N ARG A 406 -11.13 11.23 18.38
CA ARG A 406 -11.81 10.09 17.74
C ARG A 406 -10.83 9.16 17.02
N PHE A 407 -9.63 9.63 16.69
CA PHE A 407 -8.56 8.86 16.06
C PHE A 407 -7.42 8.56 17.05
N TRP A 408 -6.56 7.61 16.70
CA TRP A 408 -5.37 7.23 17.47
C TRP A 408 -4.25 6.75 16.51
N PRO A 409 -2.96 6.76 16.90
CA PRO A 409 -1.82 6.69 15.98
C PRO A 409 -1.56 5.31 15.34
N ARG A 410 -2.45 4.34 15.55
CA ARG A 410 -2.29 2.96 15.06
C ARG A 410 -3.59 2.45 14.47
N ALA A 411 -3.56 2.01 13.21
CA ALA A 411 -4.73 1.37 12.62
C ALA A 411 -5.03 0.03 13.32
N ASP A 412 -6.28 -0.40 13.28
CA ASP A 412 -6.67 -1.69 13.83
C ASP A 412 -6.18 -2.85 13.00
N ARG A 413 -6.22 -2.67 11.69
CA ARG A 413 -5.83 -3.68 10.72
C ARG A 413 -4.96 -3.05 9.65
N TYR A 414 -3.91 -3.78 9.28
CA TYR A 414 -3.10 -3.56 8.09
C TYR A 414 -3.13 -4.84 7.27
N TRP A 415 -3.18 -4.74 5.95
CA TRP A 415 -3.09 -5.91 5.07
C TRP A 415 -2.61 -5.54 3.67
N ASN A 416 -2.23 -6.56 2.92
CA ASN A 416 -1.83 -6.47 1.52
C ASN A 416 -2.82 -7.29 0.67
N ALA A 417 -3.03 -6.89 -0.59
CA ALA A 417 -3.85 -7.64 -1.56
C ALA A 417 -3.02 -8.36 -2.63
N ARG A 418 -3.58 -9.46 -3.15
CA ARG A 418 -3.14 -10.08 -4.41
C ARG A 418 -4.07 -9.73 -5.55
N GLY A 419 -3.57 -9.06 -6.58
CA GLY A 419 -4.37 -8.65 -7.74
C GLY A 419 -5.05 -9.82 -8.42
N GLY A 420 -6.32 -9.65 -8.80
CA GLY A 420 -7.08 -10.69 -9.51
C GLY A 420 -7.35 -11.96 -8.68
N SER A 421 -7.21 -11.93 -7.35
CA SER A 421 -7.46 -13.10 -6.51
C SER A 421 -8.94 -13.53 -6.53
N HIS A 422 -9.21 -14.84 -6.54
CA HIS A 422 -10.58 -15.38 -6.41
C HIS A 422 -11.20 -15.16 -5.01
N THR A 423 -10.39 -14.75 -4.02
CA THR A 423 -10.84 -14.51 -2.64
C THR A 423 -11.39 -13.10 -2.43
N ASP A 424 -10.71 -12.09 -2.94
CA ASP A 424 -11.03 -10.67 -2.70
C ASP A 424 -10.87 -9.78 -3.95
N GLY A 425 -10.40 -10.34 -5.06
CA GLY A 425 -10.15 -9.62 -6.31
C GLY A 425 -8.90 -8.73 -6.31
N GLY A 426 -8.18 -8.64 -5.20
CA GLY A 426 -7.06 -7.72 -5.03
C GLY A 426 -7.46 -6.25 -5.06
N ALA A 427 -8.73 -5.94 -4.74
CA ALA A 427 -9.25 -4.59 -4.76
C ALA A 427 -10.18 -4.33 -3.59
N PHE A 428 -10.07 -3.13 -3.01
CA PHE A 428 -10.85 -2.71 -1.85
C PHE A 428 -11.49 -1.35 -2.10
N ILE A 429 -12.75 -1.24 -1.69
CA ILE A 429 -13.61 -0.08 -1.88
C ILE A 429 -14.00 0.43 -0.50
N PHE A 430 -13.66 1.69 -0.23
CA PHE A 430 -13.98 2.39 1.01
C PHE A 430 -14.96 3.52 0.70
N SER A 431 -16.25 3.26 0.89
CA SER A 431 -17.32 4.20 0.56
C SER A 431 -17.80 4.92 1.82
N VAL A 432 -17.65 6.24 1.85
CA VAL A 432 -18.32 7.13 2.81
C VAL A 432 -19.74 7.36 2.30
N VAL A 433 -20.73 6.84 3.02
CA VAL A 433 -22.14 6.89 2.63
C VAL A 433 -22.96 7.61 3.71
N PRO A 434 -24.04 8.34 3.35
CA PRO A 434 -24.93 8.94 4.33
C PRO A 434 -25.52 7.90 5.29
N ASP A 435 -25.54 8.21 6.59
CA ASP A 435 -26.13 7.38 7.65
C ASP A 435 -26.74 8.28 8.75
N GLY A 436 -28.05 8.49 8.69
CA GLY A 436 -28.75 9.44 9.57
C GLY A 436 -28.29 10.87 9.35
N ASP A 437 -27.84 11.53 10.43
CA ASP A 437 -27.31 12.90 10.41
C ASP A 437 -25.80 12.97 10.10
N GLY A 438 -25.16 11.82 9.85
CA GLY A 438 -23.72 11.72 9.58
C GLY A 438 -23.41 10.76 8.45
N PHE A 439 -22.23 10.15 8.52
CA PHE A 439 -21.75 9.21 7.51
C PHE A 439 -21.23 7.93 8.14
N ARG A 440 -21.28 6.86 7.36
CA ARG A 440 -20.67 5.57 7.70
C ARG A 440 -19.68 5.15 6.63
N LEU A 441 -18.61 4.50 7.04
CA LEU A 441 -17.65 3.88 6.13
C LEU A 441 -18.08 2.44 5.82
N GLN A 442 -18.38 2.17 4.55
CA GLN A 442 -18.58 0.84 4.01
C GLN A 442 -17.30 0.37 3.32
N CYS A 443 -16.59 -0.56 3.97
CA CYS A 443 -15.40 -1.19 3.42
C CYS A 443 -15.76 -2.56 2.81
N THR A 444 -15.52 -2.75 1.51
CA THR A 444 -15.76 -4.02 0.83
C THR A 444 -14.58 -4.44 -0.05
N ASN A 445 -14.44 -5.73 -0.32
CA ASN A 445 -13.59 -6.21 -1.41
C ASN A 445 -14.29 -6.10 -2.78
N LYS A 446 -13.63 -6.52 -3.86
CA LYS A 446 -14.18 -6.50 -5.24
C LYS A 446 -15.54 -7.19 -5.37
N PHE A 447 -15.76 -8.22 -4.57
CA PHE A 447 -16.94 -9.08 -4.61
C PHE A 447 -18.09 -8.58 -3.73
N GLY A 448 -17.92 -7.43 -3.07
CA GLY A 448 -18.93 -6.84 -2.18
C GLY A 448 -18.92 -7.43 -0.77
N GLU A 449 -17.96 -8.27 -0.43
CA GLU A 449 -17.85 -8.82 0.93
C GLU A 449 -17.31 -7.75 1.87
N ARG A 450 -17.95 -7.62 3.03
CA ARG A 450 -17.66 -6.54 3.98
C ARG A 450 -16.41 -6.84 4.81
N ILE A 451 -15.55 -5.84 4.93
CA ILE A 451 -14.40 -5.83 5.82
C ILE A 451 -14.77 -4.97 7.03
N THR A 452 -14.76 -5.56 8.22
CA THR A 452 -15.07 -4.87 9.48
C THR A 452 -14.40 -5.59 10.65
N LEU A 453 -14.16 -4.86 11.72
CA LEU A 453 -13.73 -5.32 13.03
C LEU A 453 -14.90 -5.85 13.88
N GLY A 454 -16.15 -5.72 13.40
CA GLY A 454 -17.34 -6.18 14.12
C GLY A 454 -17.60 -5.36 15.39
N ASP A 455 -17.89 -6.05 16.51
CA ASP A 455 -18.15 -5.44 17.82
C ASP A 455 -16.85 -5.11 18.57
N ALA A 456 -15.91 -4.44 17.92
CA ALA A 456 -14.62 -4.08 18.51
C ALA A 456 -14.80 -3.14 19.72
N PRO A 457 -14.01 -3.28 20.79
CA PRO A 457 -14.09 -2.37 21.93
C PRO A 457 -13.77 -0.91 21.56
N GLN A 458 -14.28 0.01 22.37
CA GLN A 458 -14.00 1.44 22.22
C GLN A 458 -12.50 1.74 22.42
N PRO A 459 -11.94 2.71 21.68
CA PRO A 459 -10.53 3.08 21.79
C PRO A 459 -10.24 3.83 23.10
N HIS A 460 -8.96 3.87 23.48
CA HIS A 460 -8.49 4.53 24.71
C HIS A 460 -8.68 6.06 24.71
N THR A 461 -8.87 6.64 23.53
CA THR A 461 -9.08 8.08 23.34
C THR A 461 -10.53 8.50 23.58
N LEU A 462 -11.49 7.55 23.54
CA LEU A 462 -12.89 7.82 23.88
C LEU A 462 -13.25 7.34 25.29
N LEU A 463 -12.58 6.29 25.79
CA LEU A 463 -12.71 5.81 27.17
C LEU A 463 -11.53 6.27 28.03
N HIS A 464 -11.57 7.53 28.45
CA HIS A 464 -10.58 8.09 29.36
C HIS A 464 -10.81 7.61 30.80
N GLU A 465 -10.06 6.57 31.18
CA GLU A 465 -9.98 6.08 32.54
C GLU A 465 -8.64 6.49 33.16
N GLU A 466 -8.67 7.04 34.38
CA GLU A 466 -7.46 7.34 35.13
C GLU A 466 -6.73 6.05 35.55
N ALA A 467 -5.41 6.14 35.72
CA ALA A 467 -4.59 5.03 36.15
C ALA A 467 -5.08 4.43 37.48
N SER A 468 -5.37 3.13 37.49
CA SER A 468 -5.87 2.38 38.65
C SER A 468 -5.01 1.14 38.94
N GLU A 469 -5.25 0.50 40.09
CA GLU A 469 -4.45 -0.66 40.51
C GLU A 469 -4.79 -1.91 39.66
N ALA A 470 -3.78 -2.44 38.96
CA ALA A 470 -3.95 -3.55 38.02
C ALA A 470 -3.95 -4.95 38.68
N GLY A 471 -3.69 -5.03 39.99
CA GLY A 471 -3.60 -6.29 40.75
C GLY A 471 -2.39 -7.17 40.43
N VAL A 472 -1.56 -6.77 39.45
CA VAL A 472 -0.32 -7.43 39.04
C VAL A 472 0.80 -6.39 38.99
N THR A 473 1.98 -6.75 39.49
CA THR A 473 3.17 -5.89 39.52
C THR A 473 4.21 -6.38 38.52
N PRO A 474 4.92 -5.50 37.80
CA PRO A 474 5.94 -5.90 36.85
C PRO A 474 7.31 -6.13 37.52
N ASP A 475 7.39 -6.44 38.82
CA ASP A 475 8.66 -6.53 39.55
C ASP A 475 9.51 -7.77 39.21
N ALA A 476 8.89 -8.80 38.62
CA ALA A 476 9.57 -10.00 38.15
C ALA A 476 10.35 -9.74 36.84
N PRO A 477 11.34 -10.57 36.47
CA PRO A 477 12.02 -10.46 35.17
C PRO A 477 11.04 -10.33 34.00
N ALA A 478 11.41 -9.60 32.95
CA ALA A 478 10.50 -9.25 31.84
C ALA A 478 9.63 -10.41 31.30
N GLU A 479 10.19 -11.60 31.12
CA GLU A 479 9.43 -12.77 30.64
C GLU A 479 8.34 -13.23 31.63
N GLU A 480 8.66 -13.30 32.93
CA GLU A 480 7.72 -13.66 33.99
C GLU A 480 6.64 -12.58 34.18
N ALA A 481 7.05 -11.31 34.14
CA ALA A 481 6.14 -10.17 34.19
C ALA A 481 5.18 -10.16 32.98
N PHE A 482 5.67 -10.53 31.78
CA PHE A 482 4.83 -10.65 30.59
C PHE A 482 3.81 -11.78 30.71
N VAL A 483 4.20 -12.94 31.28
CA VAL A 483 3.25 -14.04 31.54
C VAL A 483 2.14 -13.58 32.48
N ALA A 484 2.47 -12.90 33.57
CA ALA A 484 1.49 -12.38 34.52
C ALA A 484 0.59 -11.30 33.90
N PHE A 485 1.17 -10.40 33.10
CA PHE A 485 0.42 -9.40 32.32
C PHE A 485 -0.58 -10.06 31.37
N ARG A 486 -0.14 -11.05 30.58
CA ARG A 486 -0.97 -11.76 29.60
C ARG A 486 -2.18 -12.45 30.25
N GLU A 487 -2.02 -12.98 31.45
CA GLU A 487 -3.10 -13.62 32.20
C GLU A 487 -4.12 -12.63 32.77
N ALA A 488 -3.68 -11.41 33.11
CA ALA A 488 -4.52 -10.41 33.76
C ALA A 488 -5.20 -9.43 32.79
N VAL A 489 -4.53 -9.08 31.69
CA VAL A 489 -4.99 -8.05 30.73
C VAL A 489 -6.40 -8.28 30.15
N PRO A 490 -6.92 -9.51 29.96
CA PRO A 490 -8.28 -9.69 29.45
C PRO A 490 -9.37 -9.10 30.36
N GLU A 491 -9.09 -8.98 31.67
CA GLU A 491 -10.02 -8.44 32.67
C GLU A 491 -9.83 -6.92 32.89
N TRP A 492 -8.84 -6.30 32.23
CA TRP A 492 -8.45 -4.90 32.47
C TRP A 492 -9.20 -3.91 31.61
N GLY A 493 -9.34 -2.68 32.14
CA GLY A 493 -9.75 -1.49 31.43
C GLY A 493 -8.54 -0.60 31.15
N TYR A 494 -8.76 0.55 30.53
CA TYR A 494 -7.66 1.46 30.23
C TYR A 494 -7.05 2.03 31.51
N GLY A 495 -7.82 2.13 32.60
CA GLY A 495 -7.31 2.55 33.90
C GLY A 495 -6.28 1.58 34.47
N GLU A 496 -6.59 0.28 34.51
CA GLU A 496 -5.65 -0.73 35.00
C GLU A 496 -4.42 -0.84 34.08
N LEU A 497 -4.61 -0.78 32.76
CA LEU A 497 -3.50 -0.78 31.80
C LEU A 497 -2.55 0.40 32.05
N ARG A 498 -3.07 1.63 32.18
CA ARG A 498 -2.26 2.83 32.47
C ARG A 498 -1.55 2.70 33.81
N GLY A 499 -2.22 2.18 34.82
CA GLY A 499 -1.62 1.92 36.14
C GLY A 499 -0.47 0.92 36.06
N PHE A 500 -0.62 -0.16 35.31
CA PHE A 500 0.44 -1.14 35.06
C PHE A 500 1.62 -0.51 34.31
N LEU A 501 1.37 0.18 33.18
CA LEU A 501 2.41 0.86 32.40
C LEU A 501 3.17 1.90 33.23
N HIS A 502 2.50 2.61 34.14
CA HIS A 502 3.16 3.52 35.07
C HIS A 502 4.10 2.81 36.07
N GLN A 503 3.82 1.55 36.45
CA GLN A 503 4.78 0.76 37.22
C GLN A 503 5.93 0.24 36.35
N VAL A 504 5.66 -0.11 35.09
CA VAL A 504 6.71 -0.50 34.13
C VAL A 504 7.72 0.64 33.93
N GLU A 505 7.25 1.88 33.82
CA GLU A 505 8.10 3.07 33.68
C GLU A 505 9.08 3.28 34.85
N LYS A 506 8.76 2.77 36.05
CA LYS A 506 9.61 2.89 37.25
C LYS A 506 10.71 1.82 37.32
N ARG A 507 10.68 0.82 36.44
CA ARG A 507 11.66 -0.27 36.44
C ARG A 507 13.01 0.19 35.88
N PRO A 508 14.09 -0.57 36.12
CA PRO A 508 15.33 -0.41 35.35
C PRO A 508 15.03 -0.44 33.85
N ARG A 509 15.58 0.53 33.11
CA ARG A 509 15.22 0.77 31.69
C ARG A 509 15.29 -0.48 30.80
N HIS A 510 16.31 -1.33 30.97
CA HIS A 510 16.46 -2.57 30.20
C HIS A 510 15.34 -3.59 30.47
N GLU A 511 14.89 -3.72 31.71
CA GLU A 511 13.76 -4.58 32.08
C GLU A 511 12.43 -4.01 31.58
N ALA A 512 12.26 -2.69 31.67
CA ALA A 512 11.08 -2.00 31.15
C ALA A 512 10.97 -2.21 29.63
N VAL A 513 12.04 -1.92 28.89
CA VAL A 513 12.10 -2.11 27.43
C VAL A 513 11.85 -3.57 27.06
N ALA A 514 12.51 -4.53 27.71
CA ALA A 514 12.31 -5.95 27.40
C ALA A 514 10.84 -6.38 27.58
N LEU A 515 10.16 -5.91 28.63
CA LEU A 515 8.73 -6.17 28.84
C LEU A 515 7.87 -5.49 27.76
N LEU A 516 8.14 -4.22 27.43
CA LEU A 516 7.41 -3.50 26.39
C LEU A 516 7.59 -4.16 25.01
N THR A 517 8.80 -4.60 24.67
CA THR A 517 9.07 -5.37 23.45
C THR A 517 8.24 -6.65 23.40
N LEU A 518 8.15 -7.42 24.49
CA LEU A 518 7.27 -8.60 24.55
C LEU A 518 5.79 -8.22 24.35
N MET A 519 5.33 -7.09 24.91
CA MET A 519 3.97 -6.61 24.72
C MET A 519 3.69 -6.21 23.26
N LEU A 520 4.68 -5.67 22.54
CA LEU A 520 4.58 -5.32 21.12
C LEU A 520 4.58 -6.56 20.22
N ASP A 521 5.55 -7.45 20.42
CA ASP A 521 5.88 -8.56 19.52
C ASP A 521 4.96 -9.78 19.67
N ARG A 522 4.41 -10.01 20.87
CA ARG A 522 3.60 -11.20 21.14
C ARG A 522 2.12 -10.93 20.84
N ARG A 523 1.43 -12.00 20.47
CA ARG A 523 -0.03 -12.03 20.32
C ARG A 523 -0.65 -12.66 21.56
N TYR A 524 -1.71 -12.02 22.06
CA TYR A 524 -2.40 -12.38 23.29
C TYR A 524 -3.80 -11.76 23.32
N PRO A 525 -4.75 -12.35 24.08
CA PRO A 525 -6.08 -11.79 24.24
C PRO A 525 -6.04 -10.45 24.97
N THR A 526 -6.80 -9.48 24.47
CA THR A 526 -6.90 -8.13 25.07
C THR A 526 -8.22 -7.89 25.80
N GLY A 527 -9.15 -8.85 25.75
CA GLY A 527 -10.45 -8.75 26.42
C GLY A 527 -11.24 -7.52 25.97
N ARG A 528 -11.57 -6.64 26.92
CA ARG A 528 -12.29 -5.39 26.63
C ARG A 528 -11.39 -4.26 26.11
N LEU A 529 -10.08 -4.45 26.04
CA LEU A 529 -9.16 -3.48 25.49
C LEU A 529 -9.06 -3.66 23.98
N ARG A 530 -9.11 -2.55 23.27
CA ARG A 530 -8.86 -2.54 21.84
C ARG A 530 -7.35 -2.69 21.60
N ARG A 531 -6.93 -3.69 20.81
CA ARG A 531 -5.51 -4.00 20.61
C ARG A 531 -4.71 -2.82 20.08
N SER A 532 -5.19 -2.13 19.05
CA SER A 532 -4.51 -0.95 18.48
C SER A 532 -4.29 0.17 19.51
N SER A 533 -5.27 0.39 20.39
CA SER A 533 -5.18 1.35 21.49
C SER A 533 -4.23 0.90 22.59
N LEU A 534 -4.24 -0.38 22.97
CA LEU A 534 -3.27 -0.94 23.91
C LEU A 534 -1.85 -0.74 23.37
N LEU A 535 -1.62 -1.12 22.12
CA LEU A 535 -0.31 -0.99 21.48
C LEU A 535 0.12 0.47 21.33
N ALA A 536 -0.80 1.40 21.02
CA ALA A 536 -0.47 2.83 20.99
C ALA A 536 0.04 3.34 22.34
N LEU A 537 -0.55 2.91 23.46
CA LEU A 537 -0.07 3.27 24.81
C LEU A 537 1.28 2.62 25.16
N VAL A 538 1.54 1.42 24.64
CA VAL A 538 2.83 0.73 24.79
C VAL A 538 3.91 1.43 23.96
N ASP A 539 3.60 1.78 22.71
CA ASP A 539 4.48 2.54 21.81
C ASP A 539 4.87 3.89 22.46
N GLU A 540 3.89 4.62 23.04
CA GLU A 540 4.11 5.89 23.72
C GLU A 540 5.12 5.77 24.89
N LEU A 541 4.97 4.75 25.74
CA LEU A 541 5.89 4.52 26.85
C LEU A 541 7.26 4.02 26.35
N PHE A 542 7.28 3.17 25.32
CA PHE A 542 8.51 2.67 24.70
C PHE A 542 9.35 3.81 24.13
N GLU A 543 8.73 4.72 23.38
CA GLU A 543 9.40 5.88 22.82
C GLU A 543 9.97 6.81 23.90
N ARG A 544 9.22 7.05 24.98
CA ARG A 544 9.73 7.82 26.13
C ARG A 544 10.96 7.17 26.75
N ALA A 545 10.92 5.83 26.94
CA ALA A 545 12.02 5.10 27.55
C ALA A 545 13.34 5.28 26.77
N PHE A 546 13.27 5.30 25.43
CA PHE A 546 14.44 5.48 24.57
C PHE A 546 14.83 6.94 24.31
N THR A 547 13.86 7.83 24.10
CA THR A 547 14.15 9.26 23.89
C THR A 547 14.90 9.86 25.09
N SER A 548 14.63 9.35 26.31
CA SER A 548 15.33 9.77 27.53
C SER A 548 16.82 9.40 27.56
N VAL A 549 17.29 8.40 26.78
CA VAL A 549 18.69 7.95 26.76
C VAL A 549 19.64 9.05 26.28
N ALA A 550 19.18 9.91 25.37
CA ALA A 550 19.98 11.03 24.88
C ALA A 550 20.35 12.04 25.99
N ALA A 551 19.50 12.15 27.02
CA ALA A 551 19.72 13.01 28.17
C ALA A 551 20.38 12.30 29.36
N ASP A 552 20.08 11.01 29.53
CA ASP A 552 20.55 10.18 30.67
C ASP A 552 20.84 8.75 30.21
N GLU A 553 22.10 8.53 29.79
CA GLU A 553 22.62 7.19 29.50
C GLU A 553 22.56 6.32 30.76
N CYS A 554 22.43 5.00 30.58
CA CYS A 554 22.42 4.06 31.70
C CYS A 554 23.41 2.92 31.47
N ASP A 555 23.45 1.98 32.42
CA ASP A 555 24.34 0.81 32.37
C ASP A 555 24.05 -0.11 31.17
N ALA A 556 22.87 -0.01 30.55
CA ALA A 556 22.47 -0.84 29.42
C ALA A 556 22.50 -0.10 28.07
N TYR A 557 22.17 1.20 28.07
CA TYR A 557 22.00 1.99 26.84
C TYR A 557 22.83 3.26 26.84
N CYS A 558 23.41 3.57 25.69
CA CYS A 558 24.21 4.77 25.46
C CYS A 558 23.89 5.42 24.11
N THR A 559 24.44 6.61 23.88
CA THR A 559 24.26 7.37 22.63
C THR A 559 25.30 7.01 21.55
N GLY A 560 26.21 6.06 21.81
CA GLY A 560 27.30 5.71 20.91
C GLY A 560 28.41 6.77 20.82
N LYS A 561 28.40 7.78 21.70
CA LYS A 561 29.44 8.80 21.79
C LYS A 561 30.61 8.29 22.63
N GLY A 562 31.78 8.18 22.01
CA GLY A 562 33.02 7.73 22.68
C GLY A 562 33.44 6.34 22.23
N ASP A 563 34.28 5.70 23.04
CA ASP A 563 34.80 4.36 22.75
C ASP A 563 33.77 3.28 23.11
N PRO A 564 33.67 2.18 22.34
CA PRO A 564 32.79 1.06 22.66
C PRO A 564 33.11 0.46 24.03
N ASP A 565 32.07 0.30 24.86
CA ASP A 565 32.17 -0.22 26.22
C ASP A 565 31.28 -1.45 26.48
N GLY A 566 30.69 -1.99 25.42
CA GLY A 566 29.80 -3.16 25.45
C GLY A 566 28.32 -2.85 25.68
N ARG A 567 27.96 -1.60 25.99
CA ARG A 567 26.55 -1.17 26.06
C ARG A 567 25.89 -1.16 24.68
N THR A 568 24.55 -1.10 24.68
CA THR A 568 23.76 -1.00 23.46
C THR A 568 23.61 0.46 23.05
N VAL A 569 23.89 0.78 21.79
CA VAL A 569 23.67 2.12 21.23
C VAL A 569 22.19 2.29 20.91
N ALA A 570 21.53 3.27 21.51
CA ALA A 570 20.16 3.65 21.19
C ALA A 570 20.17 4.82 20.18
N LEU A 571 19.58 4.62 19.01
CA LEU A 571 19.49 5.60 17.94
C LEU A 571 18.04 5.95 17.65
N ASP A 572 17.70 7.23 17.82
CA ASP A 572 16.44 7.77 17.33
C ASP A 572 16.55 8.02 15.83
N ALA A 573 15.84 7.22 15.05
CA ALA A 573 15.90 7.27 13.60
C ALA A 573 15.42 8.63 13.06
N ARG A 574 14.50 9.32 13.75
CA ARG A 574 13.95 10.64 13.34
C ARG A 574 15.01 11.73 13.21
N GLY A 575 16.18 11.53 13.82
CA GLY A 575 17.32 12.44 13.70
C GLY A 575 18.14 12.28 12.41
N PHE A 576 17.76 11.37 11.51
CA PHE A 576 18.50 11.01 10.30
C PHE A 576 17.65 11.08 9.05
N ASP A 577 18.29 11.21 7.90
CA ASP A 577 17.60 11.10 6.62
C ASP A 577 17.17 9.65 6.36
N ILE A 578 16.02 9.48 5.68
CA ILE A 578 15.52 8.17 5.28
C ILE A 578 16.50 7.42 4.36
N GLU A 579 17.20 8.16 3.48
CA GLU A 579 18.24 7.66 2.57
C GLU A 579 19.22 8.78 2.19
N GLY A 580 20.31 8.44 1.48
CA GLY A 580 21.31 9.41 1.04
C GLY A 580 22.47 9.62 2.04
N PRO A 581 23.29 10.67 1.86
CA PRO A 581 24.53 10.86 2.61
C PRO A 581 24.36 11.08 4.12
N GLY A 582 23.24 11.66 4.55
CA GLY A 582 22.89 11.87 5.97
C GLY A 582 22.10 10.72 6.60
N SER A 583 22.03 9.57 5.92
CA SER A 583 21.13 8.50 6.30
C SER A 583 21.52 7.74 7.56
N LEU A 584 20.51 7.21 8.24
CA LEU A 584 20.65 6.32 9.39
C LEU A 584 21.56 5.12 9.08
N ALA A 585 21.41 4.52 7.89
CA ALA A 585 22.18 3.35 7.49
C ALA A 585 23.69 3.62 7.48
N ILE A 586 24.11 4.79 6.96
CA ILE A 586 25.51 5.22 6.98
C ILE A 586 25.98 5.45 8.42
N ALA A 587 25.18 6.13 9.24
CA ALA A 587 25.52 6.39 10.64
C ALA A 587 25.76 5.10 11.45
N VAL A 588 24.88 4.10 11.29
CA VAL A 588 25.04 2.78 11.91
C VAL A 588 26.30 2.09 11.39
N GLY A 589 26.54 2.13 10.08
CA GLY A 589 27.74 1.54 9.47
C GLY A 589 29.05 2.15 10.00
N GLU A 590 29.09 3.46 10.26
CA GLU A 590 30.26 4.10 10.88
C GLU A 590 30.44 3.69 12.33
N LEU A 591 29.36 3.59 13.12
CA LEU A 591 29.44 3.11 14.50
C LEU A 591 29.96 1.66 14.57
N VAL A 592 29.49 0.79 13.66
CA VAL A 592 30.01 -0.57 13.52
C VAL A 592 31.52 -0.57 13.24
N LYS A 593 32.00 0.27 12.31
CA LYS A 593 33.44 0.37 11.99
C LYS A 593 34.27 0.84 13.18
N THR A 594 33.69 1.60 14.10
CA THR A 594 34.35 2.03 15.35
C THR A 594 34.32 0.99 16.47
N GLY A 595 33.66 -0.15 16.28
CA GLY A 595 33.63 -1.28 17.22
C GLY A 595 32.36 -1.37 18.07
N TRP A 596 31.29 -0.66 17.72
CA TRP A 596 29.97 -0.85 18.35
C TRP A 596 29.25 -2.06 17.77
N HIS A 597 28.78 -2.97 18.62
CA HIS A 597 28.21 -4.25 18.18
C HIS A 597 26.71 -4.40 18.49
N ASN A 598 26.17 -3.66 19.46
CA ASN A 598 24.76 -3.77 19.86
C ASN A 598 24.02 -2.47 19.59
N PHE A 599 22.90 -2.55 18.87
CA PHE A 599 22.11 -1.39 18.48
C PHE A 599 20.62 -1.59 18.74
N VAL A 600 19.97 -0.56 19.24
CA VAL A 600 18.52 -0.39 19.17
C VAL A 600 18.25 0.85 18.34
N ILE A 601 17.48 0.67 17.26
CA ILE A 601 17.02 1.74 16.39
C ILE A 601 15.52 1.88 16.63
N PHE A 602 15.06 3.07 17.02
CA PHE A 602 13.65 3.34 17.29
C PHE A 602 13.16 4.58 16.52
N GLY A 603 11.85 4.76 16.43
CA GLY A 603 11.26 5.87 15.68
C GLY A 603 11.44 5.74 14.16
N CYS A 604 11.53 4.51 13.61
CA CYS A 604 11.64 4.35 12.16
C CYS A 604 10.37 4.80 11.45
N HIS A 605 10.53 5.62 10.40
CA HIS A 605 9.43 6.10 9.55
C HIS A 605 9.82 6.04 8.06
N GLY A 606 10.24 4.86 7.62
CA GLY A 606 10.62 4.57 6.23
C GLY A 606 12.12 4.52 5.97
N HIS A 607 12.98 4.60 7.00
CA HIS A 607 14.44 4.54 6.86
C HIS A 607 14.91 3.28 6.11
N ARG A 608 15.64 3.48 5.02
CA ARG A 608 16.07 2.43 4.10
C ARG A 608 17.46 1.91 4.42
N PHE A 609 17.77 0.72 3.90
CA PHE A 609 19.12 0.13 3.95
C PHE A 609 19.71 -0.09 5.35
N ILE A 610 18.87 -0.10 6.40
CA ILE A 610 19.33 -0.47 7.75
C ILE A 610 20.00 -1.84 7.69
N ALA A 611 21.12 -2.00 8.37
CA ALA A 611 21.90 -3.24 8.37
C ALA A 611 22.54 -3.65 7.02
N ASN A 612 22.82 -2.69 6.14
CA ASN A 612 23.53 -2.93 4.88
C ASN A 612 25.03 -2.59 5.00
N GLY A 613 25.89 -3.44 4.44
CA GLY A 613 27.30 -3.11 4.21
C GLY A 613 28.26 -3.31 5.38
N PHE A 614 27.93 -4.17 6.35
CA PHE A 614 28.82 -4.46 7.49
C PHE A 614 30.00 -5.40 7.15
N GLY A 615 29.89 -6.16 6.07
CA GLY A 615 30.92 -7.12 5.66
C GLY A 615 30.83 -8.48 6.37
N ALA A 616 31.76 -9.37 6.03
CA ALA A 616 31.72 -10.80 6.38
C ALA A 616 32.06 -11.13 7.84
N ASP A 617 32.67 -10.19 8.57
CA ASP A 617 33.08 -10.36 9.97
C ASP A 617 32.07 -9.68 10.91
N SER A 618 30.77 -9.82 10.62
CA SER A 618 29.68 -9.12 11.34
C SER A 618 28.87 -10.01 12.28
N ASP A 619 29.30 -11.25 12.53
CA ASP A 619 28.57 -12.25 13.33
C ASP A 619 28.30 -11.85 14.80
N ASP A 620 29.07 -10.91 15.34
CA ASP A 620 28.92 -10.40 16.71
C ASP A 620 28.03 -9.15 16.80
N ILE A 621 27.51 -8.66 15.67
CA ILE A 621 26.63 -7.50 15.61
C ILE A 621 25.17 -7.91 15.79
N ARG A 622 24.45 -7.17 16.64
CA ARG A 622 23.00 -7.27 16.84
C ARG A 622 22.33 -5.92 16.65
N ILE A 623 21.23 -5.90 15.90
CA ILE A 623 20.40 -4.71 15.69
C ILE A 623 18.93 -5.06 15.92
N ASP A 624 18.28 -4.33 16.82
CA ASP A 624 16.83 -4.37 17.03
C ASP A 624 16.22 -3.09 16.45
N VAL A 625 15.23 -3.23 15.57
CA VAL A 625 14.63 -2.14 14.78
C VAL A 625 13.15 -2.00 15.13
N TYR A 626 12.76 -0.81 15.61
CA TYR A 626 11.41 -0.47 16.04
C TYR A 626 10.82 0.67 15.20
N GLY A 627 9.50 0.62 15.01
CA GLY A 627 8.77 1.50 14.10
C GLY A 627 8.65 0.90 12.70
N SER A 628 8.27 1.72 11.73
CA SER A 628 8.08 1.32 10.34
C SER A 628 9.39 1.50 9.55
N SER A 629 10.22 0.45 9.47
CA SER A 629 11.43 0.46 8.61
C SER A 629 11.07 0.54 7.12
N GLY A 630 11.95 1.09 6.29
CA GLY A 630 11.78 1.15 4.84
C GLY A 630 12.39 -0.02 4.08
N ASP A 631 12.40 0.11 2.75
CA ASP A 631 12.95 -0.86 1.81
C ASP A 631 14.42 -1.23 2.09
N TYR A 632 14.82 -2.42 1.63
CA TYR A 632 16.20 -2.91 1.63
C TYR A 632 16.85 -3.11 3.00
N LEU A 633 16.07 -3.15 4.09
CA LEU A 633 16.58 -3.54 5.40
C LEU A 633 17.25 -4.92 5.32
N GLY A 634 18.46 -5.05 5.87
CA GLY A 634 19.25 -6.29 5.85
C GLY A 634 19.73 -6.70 4.46
N SER A 635 19.67 -5.81 3.46
CA SER A 635 20.24 -6.10 2.14
C SER A 635 21.75 -6.29 2.23
N GLY A 636 22.26 -7.38 1.66
CA GLY A 636 23.69 -7.72 1.70
C GLY A 636 24.22 -8.15 3.07
N LEU A 637 23.34 -8.48 4.02
CA LEU A 637 23.71 -8.97 5.35
C LEU A 637 24.60 -10.24 5.25
N ASP A 638 25.72 -10.23 5.98
CA ASP A 638 26.76 -11.27 5.92
C ASP A 638 27.32 -11.55 7.33
N GLY A 639 26.43 -11.91 8.26
CA GLY A 639 26.79 -12.36 9.62
C GLY A 639 25.86 -11.85 10.72
N ALA A 640 25.61 -10.54 10.77
CA ALA A 640 24.88 -9.93 11.88
C ALA A 640 23.46 -10.47 12.10
N ARG A 641 22.95 -10.29 13.32
CA ARG A 641 21.57 -10.59 13.70
C ARG A 641 20.71 -9.33 13.70
N VAL A 642 19.64 -9.34 12.91
CA VAL A 642 18.69 -8.22 12.82
C VAL A 642 17.29 -8.66 13.27
N VAL A 643 16.67 -7.90 14.16
CA VAL A 643 15.27 -8.09 14.57
C VAL A 643 14.45 -6.89 14.15
N VAL A 644 13.34 -7.15 13.46
CA VAL A 644 12.34 -6.15 13.10
C VAL A 644 11.12 -6.36 13.99
N HIS A 645 10.87 -5.41 14.89
CA HIS A 645 9.77 -5.40 15.85
C HIS A 645 8.50 -4.81 15.20
N GLY A 646 8.02 -5.49 14.15
CA GLY A 646 6.91 -5.03 13.33
C GLY A 646 6.97 -5.62 11.93
N ASN A 647 6.38 -4.92 10.96
CA ASN A 647 6.39 -5.32 9.56
C ASN A 647 7.68 -4.85 8.87
N GLY A 648 8.16 -5.65 7.92
CA GLY A 648 9.22 -5.28 7.00
C GLY A 648 8.68 -4.87 5.63
N GLN A 649 9.33 -3.90 4.99
CA GLN A 649 8.96 -3.43 3.66
C GLN A 649 9.62 -4.25 2.54
N ASP A 650 9.64 -3.71 1.32
CA ASP A 650 10.08 -4.43 0.13
C ASP A 650 11.60 -4.69 0.15
N GLN A 651 12.00 -5.74 -0.56
CA GLN A 651 13.41 -6.13 -0.75
C GLN A 651 14.19 -6.35 0.55
N LEU A 652 13.48 -6.55 1.66
CA LEU A 652 14.08 -6.90 2.94
C LEU A 652 14.89 -8.20 2.82
N GLY A 653 16.14 -8.18 3.27
CA GLY A 653 17.07 -9.30 3.16
C GLY A 653 17.54 -9.61 1.73
N GLN A 654 17.41 -8.66 0.79
CA GLN A 654 17.93 -8.84 -0.56
C GLN A 654 19.42 -9.26 -0.53
N ILE A 655 19.80 -10.21 -1.38
CA ILE A 655 21.15 -10.77 -1.49
C ILE A 655 21.80 -11.18 -0.16
N LEU A 656 21.00 -11.43 0.89
CA LEU A 656 21.47 -11.85 2.21
C LEU A 656 22.32 -13.12 2.08
N LYS A 657 23.54 -13.06 2.61
CA LYS A 657 24.55 -14.10 2.46
C LYS A 657 24.69 -14.99 3.69
N ALA A 658 24.70 -14.40 4.88
CA ALA A 658 24.82 -15.09 6.15
C ALA A 658 24.22 -14.24 7.29
N GLY A 659 24.04 -14.83 8.46
CA GLY A 659 23.45 -14.18 9.63
C GLY A 659 22.00 -14.56 9.91
N GLU A 660 21.37 -13.81 10.80
CA GLU A 660 20.00 -14.05 11.26
C GLU A 660 19.12 -12.83 11.03
N LEU A 661 17.88 -13.08 10.60
CA LEU A 661 16.87 -12.05 10.43
C LEU A 661 15.54 -12.54 11.00
N VAL A 662 14.98 -11.79 11.95
CA VAL A 662 13.71 -12.11 12.62
C VAL A 662 12.73 -10.96 12.42
N VAL A 663 11.52 -11.25 11.94
CA VAL A 663 10.49 -10.24 11.66
C VAL A 663 9.21 -10.60 12.43
N HIS A 664 8.80 -9.72 13.35
CA HIS A 664 7.61 -9.89 14.20
C HIS A 664 6.30 -9.45 13.53
N GLY A 665 6.28 -9.36 12.21
CA GLY A 665 5.14 -8.96 11.39
C GLY A 665 5.19 -9.55 9.99
N ASP A 666 4.56 -8.88 9.04
CA ASP A 666 4.55 -9.24 7.61
C ASP A 666 5.80 -8.70 6.88
N VAL A 667 6.14 -9.26 5.72
CA VAL A 667 7.22 -8.79 4.84
C VAL A 667 6.72 -8.43 3.43
N GLY A 668 7.28 -7.36 2.87
CA GLY A 668 6.92 -6.81 1.56
C GLY A 668 7.38 -7.62 0.34
N GLN A 669 7.25 -6.99 -0.83
CA GLN A 669 7.56 -7.58 -2.14
C GLN A 669 9.03 -7.97 -2.26
N THR A 670 9.30 -9.06 -2.98
CA THR A 670 10.66 -9.51 -3.31
C THR A 670 11.57 -9.69 -2.08
N PHE A 671 10.97 -10.02 -0.94
CA PHE A 671 11.67 -10.41 0.28
C PHE A 671 12.75 -11.48 -0.03
N MET A 672 13.97 -11.27 0.44
CA MET A 672 15.13 -12.12 0.18
C MET A 672 15.45 -12.36 -1.31
N TYR A 673 15.16 -11.38 -2.18
CA TYR A 673 15.55 -11.43 -3.60
C TYR A 673 17.03 -11.80 -3.75
N GLY A 674 17.30 -12.90 -4.46
CA GLY A 674 18.66 -13.32 -4.79
C GLY A 674 19.52 -13.73 -3.59
N ALA A 675 18.94 -14.04 -2.43
CA ALA A 675 19.65 -14.43 -1.23
C ALA A 675 20.59 -15.65 -1.48
N LYS A 676 21.69 -15.71 -0.72
CA LYS A 676 22.73 -16.75 -0.79
C LYS A 676 22.74 -17.69 0.42
N GLY A 677 22.18 -17.25 1.55
CA GLY A 677 22.21 -17.98 2.82
C GLY A 677 21.37 -17.34 3.91
N GLY A 678 21.73 -17.59 5.17
CA GLY A 678 21.09 -17.04 6.37
C GLY A 678 19.97 -17.90 6.96
N HIS A 679 19.67 -17.63 8.24
CA HIS A 679 18.51 -18.17 8.96
C HIS A 679 17.49 -17.07 9.18
N VAL A 680 16.30 -17.21 8.62
CA VAL A 680 15.30 -16.14 8.61
C VAL A 680 13.95 -16.62 9.10
N PHE A 681 13.31 -15.81 9.95
CA PHE A 681 12.05 -16.16 10.62
C PHE A 681 11.05 -15.02 10.48
N VAL A 682 9.86 -15.31 9.98
CA VAL A 682 8.78 -14.33 9.76
C VAL A 682 7.53 -14.78 10.51
N LEU A 683 7.00 -13.92 11.39
CA LEU A 683 5.78 -14.17 12.13
C LEU A 683 4.53 -14.17 11.23
N GLY A 684 4.47 -13.22 10.30
CA GLY A 684 3.31 -12.99 9.45
C GLY A 684 3.44 -13.59 8.06
N ASN A 685 2.84 -12.91 7.11
CA ASN A 685 2.79 -13.24 5.69
C ASN A 685 3.97 -12.62 4.94
N ALA A 686 4.27 -13.19 3.78
CA ALA A 686 5.09 -12.57 2.75
C ALA A 686 4.22 -12.13 1.56
N ALA A 687 4.54 -10.98 0.97
CA ALA A 687 3.87 -10.47 -0.22
C ALA A 687 4.26 -11.27 -1.49
N GLY A 688 4.46 -10.62 -2.64
CA GLY A 688 4.81 -11.29 -3.90
C GLY A 688 6.30 -11.59 -4.04
N ARG A 689 6.61 -12.71 -4.72
CA ARG A 689 7.97 -13.15 -5.13
C ARG A 689 9.02 -13.30 -4.01
N PRO A 690 8.67 -13.76 -2.80
CA PRO A 690 9.68 -14.01 -1.78
C PRO A 690 10.67 -15.10 -2.21
N LEU A 691 11.95 -14.89 -1.92
CA LEU A 691 13.09 -15.73 -2.28
C LEU A 691 13.33 -15.93 -3.79
N ILE A 692 12.74 -15.10 -4.65
CA ILE A 692 13.02 -15.20 -6.09
C ILE A 692 14.52 -15.17 -6.38
N ASN A 693 15.00 -16.05 -7.27
CA ASN A 693 16.40 -16.19 -7.67
C ASN A 693 17.39 -16.50 -6.52
N SER A 694 16.91 -16.97 -5.36
CA SER A 694 17.80 -17.33 -4.26
C SER A 694 18.58 -18.61 -4.57
N VAL A 695 19.83 -18.66 -4.10
CA VAL A 695 20.81 -19.73 -4.35
C VAL A 695 21.47 -20.15 -3.04
N GLY A 696 22.23 -21.24 -3.05
CA GLY A 696 23.07 -21.60 -1.91
C GLY A 696 22.26 -22.19 -0.75
N ARG A 697 22.33 -21.57 0.43
CA ARG A 697 21.81 -22.17 1.68
C ARG A 697 20.81 -21.33 2.51
N PRO A 698 19.90 -20.53 1.91
CA PRO A 698 18.91 -19.79 2.69
C PRO A 698 17.96 -20.76 3.41
N ARG A 699 17.72 -20.53 4.70
CA ARG A 699 16.84 -21.35 5.54
C ARG A 699 15.79 -20.45 6.18
N VAL A 700 14.55 -20.55 5.70
CA VAL A 700 13.51 -19.56 6.02
C VAL A 700 12.27 -20.22 6.61
N VAL A 701 11.71 -19.64 7.67
CA VAL A 701 10.40 -20.01 8.22
C VAL A 701 9.43 -18.85 8.03
N ILE A 702 8.30 -19.11 7.36
CA ILE A 702 7.18 -18.19 7.20
C ILE A 702 5.98 -18.80 7.91
N ASN A 703 5.53 -18.17 9.00
CA ASN A 703 4.41 -18.72 9.79
C ASN A 703 3.05 -18.47 9.14
N GLY A 704 2.90 -17.31 8.49
CA GLY A 704 1.75 -16.98 7.65
C GLY A 704 1.73 -17.72 6.32
N THR A 705 1.30 -17.00 5.30
CA THR A 705 1.32 -17.46 3.91
C THR A 705 2.23 -16.58 3.03
N CYS A 706 2.41 -16.98 1.78
CA CYS A 706 2.94 -16.13 0.73
C CYS A 706 1.82 -15.86 -0.26
N LEU A 707 1.65 -14.60 -0.67
CA LEU A 707 0.58 -14.23 -1.59
C LEU A 707 0.77 -14.87 -2.97
N ASP A 708 1.95 -14.75 -3.59
CA ASP A 708 2.26 -15.40 -4.87
C ASP A 708 3.77 -15.55 -5.15
N TYR A 709 4.14 -16.45 -6.06
CA TYR A 709 5.51 -16.71 -6.54
C TYR A 709 6.56 -17.07 -5.47
N LEU A 710 6.17 -17.78 -4.40
CA LEU A 710 7.15 -18.20 -3.37
C LEU A 710 8.24 -19.08 -3.99
N ALA A 711 9.50 -18.65 -3.82
CA ALA A 711 10.71 -19.34 -4.26
C ALA A 711 10.70 -19.65 -5.78
N GLU A 712 10.27 -18.67 -6.57
CA GLU A 712 10.47 -18.67 -8.02
C GLU A 712 11.97 -18.66 -8.39
N SER A 713 12.36 -19.49 -9.36
CA SER A 713 13.74 -19.68 -9.79
C SER A 713 14.71 -20.00 -8.64
N PHE A 714 14.25 -20.80 -7.66
CA PHE A 714 15.07 -21.20 -6.51
C PHE A 714 16.12 -22.23 -6.90
N MET A 715 17.37 -21.96 -6.51
CA MET A 715 18.57 -22.67 -6.97
C MET A 715 19.45 -23.07 -5.77
N ALA A 716 18.83 -23.52 -4.69
CA ALA A 716 19.46 -23.67 -3.40
C ALA A 716 20.02 -25.08 -3.09
N GLY A 717 20.44 -25.85 -4.10
CA GLY A 717 21.09 -27.16 -3.87
C GLY A 717 20.19 -28.22 -3.21
N ASP A 718 20.74 -29.19 -2.49
CA ASP A 718 19.95 -30.25 -1.83
C ASP A 718 19.75 -29.92 -0.34
N PRO A 719 18.51 -29.75 0.16
CA PRO A 719 18.23 -29.43 1.57
C PRO A 719 18.87 -30.40 2.58
N LEU A 720 19.09 -31.65 2.20
CA LEU A 720 19.69 -32.66 3.06
C LEU A 720 21.23 -32.64 3.04
N ASN A 721 21.82 -31.88 2.11
CA ASN A 721 23.26 -31.72 1.91
C ASN A 721 23.67 -30.23 1.94
N ASP A 722 23.20 -29.52 2.97
CA ASP A 722 23.47 -28.10 3.24
C ASP A 722 22.90 -27.09 2.21
N GLY A 723 21.96 -27.54 1.38
CA GLY A 723 21.16 -26.66 0.53
C GLY A 723 20.10 -25.87 1.31
N GLY A 724 19.56 -24.85 0.67
CA GLY A 724 18.51 -23.99 1.22
C GLY A 724 17.10 -24.54 1.03
N PHE A 725 16.20 -24.10 1.89
CA PHE A 725 14.79 -24.48 1.87
C PHE A 725 13.92 -23.46 2.61
N VAL A 726 12.62 -23.53 2.35
CA VAL A 726 11.60 -22.70 3.02
C VAL A 726 10.63 -23.61 3.78
N ILE A 727 10.23 -23.21 4.99
CA ILE A 727 9.12 -23.80 5.74
C ILE A 727 7.95 -22.82 5.70
N LEU A 728 6.80 -23.27 5.20
CA LEU A 728 5.57 -22.47 5.10
C LEU A 728 4.48 -23.09 5.98
N ASN A 729 4.06 -22.41 7.05
CA ASN A 729 3.15 -23.00 8.05
C ASN A 729 1.66 -22.70 7.80
N GLY A 730 1.30 -21.56 7.20
CA GLY A 730 -0.09 -21.25 6.85
C GLY A 730 -1.01 -20.96 8.05
N PHE A 731 -0.54 -20.17 9.02
CA PHE A 731 -1.32 -19.74 10.18
C PHE A 731 -1.52 -18.22 10.23
N GLU A 732 -2.61 -17.78 10.85
CA GLU A 732 -2.83 -16.39 11.22
C GLU A 732 -3.20 -16.27 12.70
N TRP A 733 -2.99 -15.09 13.26
CA TRP A 733 -3.53 -14.73 14.57
C TRP A 733 -4.85 -14.02 14.37
N ASP A 734 -5.87 -14.41 15.11
CA ASP A 734 -7.10 -13.64 15.17
C ASP A 734 -6.98 -12.43 16.10
N ASP A 735 -8.03 -11.61 16.15
CA ASP A 735 -8.08 -10.40 16.97
C ASP A 735 -8.00 -10.68 18.48
N ASN A 736 -8.30 -11.92 18.91
CA ASN A 736 -8.20 -12.37 20.30
C ASN A 736 -6.83 -13.00 20.62
N GLY A 737 -5.90 -12.99 19.68
CA GLY A 737 -4.58 -13.60 19.87
C GLY A 737 -4.62 -15.13 19.92
N GLU A 738 -5.59 -15.78 19.27
CA GLU A 738 -5.58 -17.22 19.02
C GLU A 738 -4.97 -17.53 17.66
N LEU A 739 -4.16 -18.58 17.60
CA LEU A 739 -3.51 -19.04 16.38
C LEU A 739 -4.43 -19.97 15.57
N ARG A 740 -4.82 -19.55 14.36
CA ARG A 740 -5.76 -20.24 13.48
C ARG A 740 -5.11 -20.66 12.17
N GLU A 741 -5.49 -21.85 11.68
CA GLU A 741 -5.04 -22.36 10.39
C GLU A 741 -5.76 -21.63 9.25
N LEU A 742 -5.01 -21.21 8.23
CA LEU A 742 -5.57 -20.55 7.06
C LEU A 742 -6.42 -21.53 6.23
N PRO A 743 -7.44 -21.04 5.50
CA PRO A 743 -8.22 -21.86 4.57
C PRO A 743 -7.37 -22.56 3.50
N THR A 744 -6.23 -22.00 3.13
CA THR A 744 -5.20 -22.68 2.36
C THR A 744 -3.84 -22.19 2.85
N PRO A 745 -2.82 -23.05 2.98
CA PRO A 745 -1.48 -22.60 3.37
C PRO A 745 -0.84 -21.73 2.28
N TYR A 746 -1.30 -21.82 1.03
CA TYR A 746 -0.83 -21.00 -0.09
C TYR A 746 -1.99 -20.68 -1.06
N PRO A 747 -2.41 -19.41 -1.18
CA PRO A 747 -3.53 -19.01 -2.05
C PRO A 747 -3.13 -18.81 -3.53
N GLY A 748 -1.88 -18.44 -3.78
CA GLY A 748 -1.38 -18.02 -5.11
C GLY A 748 -1.22 -19.13 -6.15
N GLY A 749 -0.77 -18.70 -7.34
CA GLY A 749 -0.25 -19.58 -8.39
C GLY A 749 1.26 -19.78 -8.24
N ASN A 750 1.90 -20.44 -9.21
CA ASN A 750 3.36 -20.37 -9.42
C ASN A 750 4.27 -20.62 -8.20
N LEU A 751 3.84 -21.47 -7.26
CA LEU A 751 4.65 -21.91 -6.13
C LEU A 751 5.86 -22.70 -6.63
N PHE A 752 7.06 -22.31 -6.17
CA PHE A 752 8.31 -22.99 -6.51
C PHE A 752 8.56 -23.07 -8.02
N SER A 753 8.06 -22.07 -8.76
CA SER A 753 8.14 -22.04 -10.21
C SER A 753 9.59 -21.96 -10.68
N LEU A 754 9.93 -22.66 -11.77
CA LEU A 754 11.28 -22.62 -12.38
C LEU A 754 12.44 -23.00 -11.44
N ALA A 755 12.17 -23.55 -10.25
CA ALA A 755 13.21 -23.96 -9.32
C ALA A 755 14.04 -25.12 -9.88
N SER A 756 15.35 -25.10 -9.63
CA SER A 756 16.28 -26.16 -10.01
C SER A 756 17.04 -26.76 -8.81
N GLY A 757 16.86 -26.19 -7.62
CA GLY A 757 17.38 -26.71 -6.37
C GLY A 757 16.60 -26.20 -5.16
N GLY A 758 16.82 -26.82 -4.02
CA GLY A 758 16.17 -26.54 -2.74
C GLY A 758 14.87 -27.32 -2.53
N ALA A 759 14.13 -26.95 -1.50
CA ALA A 759 12.78 -27.46 -1.27
C ALA A 759 11.89 -26.45 -0.54
N ILE A 760 10.58 -26.67 -0.62
CA ILE A 760 9.61 -26.09 0.31
C ILE A 760 9.03 -27.21 1.17
N TYR A 761 9.04 -27.02 2.48
CA TYR A 761 8.31 -27.83 3.44
C TYR A 761 7.03 -27.09 3.82
N VAL A 762 5.95 -27.43 3.14
CA VAL A 762 4.64 -26.80 3.37
C VAL A 762 3.84 -27.61 4.37
N ARG A 763 3.30 -26.94 5.40
CA ARG A 763 2.29 -27.52 6.28
C ARG A 763 0.96 -27.58 5.51
N ASP A 764 0.60 -28.78 5.07
CA ASP A 764 -0.57 -29.02 4.23
C ASP A 764 -1.24 -30.36 4.59
N PRO A 765 -1.77 -30.47 5.83
CA PRO A 765 -2.30 -31.73 6.34
C PRO A 765 -3.54 -32.22 5.57
N HIS A 766 -4.25 -31.30 4.91
CA HIS A 766 -5.46 -31.59 4.14
C HIS A 766 -5.20 -31.69 2.62
N GLN A 767 -3.95 -31.62 2.17
CA GLN A 767 -3.56 -31.71 0.75
C GLN A 767 -4.26 -30.66 -0.13
N ARG A 768 -4.41 -29.43 0.38
CA ARG A 768 -5.04 -28.31 -0.32
C ARG A 768 -4.12 -27.70 -1.37
N VAL A 769 -2.80 -27.80 -1.20
CA VAL A 769 -1.85 -27.39 -2.24
C VAL A 769 -1.78 -28.48 -3.29
N SER A 770 -2.06 -28.09 -4.53
CA SER A 770 -2.17 -28.99 -5.68
C SER A 770 -1.06 -28.76 -6.71
N THR A 771 -0.88 -29.72 -7.62
CA THR A 771 0.20 -29.67 -8.61
C THR A 771 0.03 -28.56 -9.65
N ASP A 772 -1.19 -28.09 -9.89
CA ASP A 772 -1.45 -26.92 -10.77
C ASP A 772 -0.91 -25.61 -10.19
N GLN A 773 -0.67 -25.54 -8.88
CA GLN A 773 0.03 -24.40 -8.27
C GLN A 773 1.55 -24.52 -8.43
N LEU A 774 2.07 -25.72 -8.76
CA LEU A 774 3.50 -25.98 -8.89
C LEU A 774 3.94 -25.81 -10.36
N ASN A 775 4.54 -24.69 -10.71
CA ASN A 775 4.98 -24.43 -12.09
C ASN A 775 6.42 -24.94 -12.34
N GLY A 776 6.58 -26.26 -12.31
CA GLY A 776 7.88 -26.94 -12.43
C GLY A 776 8.39 -27.60 -11.15
N GLY A 777 7.57 -27.65 -10.09
CA GLY A 777 7.79 -28.43 -8.88
C GLY A 777 7.01 -29.76 -8.86
N ASP A 778 7.35 -30.65 -7.94
CA ASP A 778 6.63 -31.89 -7.67
C ASP A 778 6.61 -32.20 -6.17
N PHE A 779 5.58 -32.92 -5.71
CA PHE A 779 5.50 -33.36 -4.32
C PHE A 779 6.35 -34.61 -4.09
N ALA A 780 7.06 -34.62 -2.97
CA ALA A 780 7.81 -35.77 -2.49
C ALA A 780 7.37 -36.16 -1.07
N PRO A 781 7.52 -37.44 -0.69
CA PRO A 781 7.28 -37.87 0.68
C PRO A 781 8.16 -37.10 1.67
N PHE A 782 7.57 -36.68 2.79
CA PHE A 782 8.30 -36.10 3.90
C PHE A 782 8.91 -37.22 4.75
N THR A 783 10.24 -37.22 4.89
CA THR A 783 10.99 -38.28 5.58
C THR A 783 11.55 -37.84 6.93
N SER A 784 12.06 -38.79 7.71
CA SER A 784 12.77 -38.47 8.96
C SER A 784 14.04 -37.63 8.75
N ALA A 785 14.67 -37.73 7.57
CA ALA A 785 15.82 -36.88 7.22
C ALA A 785 15.39 -35.43 6.98
N ASP A 786 14.24 -35.22 6.34
CA ASP A 786 13.64 -33.88 6.21
C ASP A 786 13.30 -33.30 7.58
N TRP A 787 12.72 -34.10 8.48
CA TRP A 787 12.45 -33.64 9.85
C TRP A 787 13.71 -33.20 10.60
N ALA A 788 14.83 -33.90 10.41
CA ALA A 788 16.09 -33.58 11.08
C ALA A 788 16.64 -32.19 10.70
N VAL A 789 16.32 -31.67 9.51
CA VAL A 789 16.68 -30.31 9.10
C VAL A 789 15.61 -29.26 9.43
N VAL A 790 14.33 -29.67 9.48
CA VAL A 790 13.18 -28.79 9.76
C VAL A 790 13.01 -28.50 11.26
N GLU A 791 13.10 -29.52 12.11
CA GLU A 791 12.82 -29.42 13.56
C GLU A 791 13.66 -28.34 14.27
N PRO A 792 14.98 -28.19 14.02
CA PRO A 792 15.77 -27.17 14.68
C PRO A 792 15.28 -25.74 14.39
N LEU A 793 14.85 -25.48 13.15
CA LEU A 793 14.30 -24.18 12.76
C LEU A 793 12.93 -23.94 13.39
N LEU A 794 12.06 -24.95 13.43
CA LEU A 794 10.78 -24.82 14.12
C LEU A 794 10.94 -24.59 15.64
N LYS A 795 11.96 -25.19 16.27
CA LYS A 795 12.31 -24.91 17.67
C LYS A 795 12.85 -23.51 17.88
N GLN A 796 13.58 -22.94 16.92
CA GLN A 796 13.98 -21.54 16.98
C GLN A 796 12.78 -20.62 16.78
N ASN A 797 11.93 -20.91 15.80
CA ASN A 797 10.66 -20.24 15.57
C ASN A 797 9.77 -20.20 16.82
N GLU A 798 9.74 -21.29 17.59
CA GLU A 798 9.05 -21.34 18.88
C GLU A 798 9.64 -20.35 19.90
N ARG A 799 10.97 -20.19 19.97
CA ARG A 799 11.60 -19.20 20.86
C ARG A 799 11.29 -17.76 20.42
N GLU A 800 11.45 -17.48 19.13
CA GLU A 800 11.25 -16.14 18.57
C GLU A 800 9.77 -15.70 18.69
N PHE A 801 8.83 -16.58 18.34
CA PHE A 801 7.42 -16.21 18.18
C PHE A 801 6.45 -16.84 19.18
N GLY A 802 6.88 -17.88 19.91
CA GLY A 802 6.04 -18.51 20.93
C GLY A 802 4.98 -19.40 20.32
N ILE A 803 5.22 -19.88 19.08
CA ILE A 803 4.39 -20.83 18.37
C ILE A 803 4.97 -22.23 18.64
N PRO A 804 4.33 -23.05 19.50
CA PRO A 804 4.90 -24.34 19.87
C PRO A 804 4.99 -25.27 18.67
N VAL A 805 6.08 -26.04 18.55
CA VAL A 805 6.19 -27.09 17.52
C VAL A 805 5.02 -28.08 17.62
N THR A 806 4.56 -28.37 18.83
CA THR A 806 3.38 -29.22 19.07
C THR A 806 2.10 -28.65 18.46
N ARG A 807 1.93 -27.32 18.50
CA ARG A 807 0.79 -26.64 17.87
C ARG A 807 0.87 -26.71 16.35
N LEU A 808 2.06 -26.55 15.78
CA LEU A 808 2.27 -26.72 14.33
C LEU A 808 1.95 -28.15 13.85
N LEU A 809 2.20 -29.16 14.69
CA LEU A 809 1.92 -30.57 14.42
C LEU A 809 0.49 -31.01 14.78
N GLU A 810 -0.34 -30.10 15.25
CA GLU A 810 -1.74 -30.38 15.56
C GLU A 810 -2.63 -30.17 14.33
N VAL A 811 -3.54 -31.11 14.10
CA VAL A 811 -4.55 -31.07 13.03
C VAL A 811 -5.88 -31.51 13.62
N ASP A 812 -6.92 -30.70 13.44
CA ASP A 812 -8.26 -30.93 14.01
C ASP A 812 -8.23 -31.18 15.54
N GLY A 813 -7.38 -30.44 16.26
CA GLY A 813 -7.20 -30.56 17.72
C GLY A 813 -6.54 -31.86 18.17
N GLN A 814 -5.86 -32.57 17.27
CA GLN A 814 -5.18 -33.83 17.57
C GLN A 814 -3.70 -33.78 17.14
N PRO A 815 -2.77 -34.26 17.97
CA PRO A 815 -1.38 -34.40 17.56
C PRO A 815 -1.24 -35.34 16.35
N ARG A 816 -0.36 -34.99 15.43
CA ARG A 816 0.00 -35.78 14.25
C ARG A 816 1.51 -35.94 14.14
N ARG A 817 1.95 -36.92 13.36
CA ARG A 817 3.37 -37.09 13.04
C ARG A 817 3.78 -36.04 11.99
N PRO A 818 5.03 -35.56 11.99
CA PRO A 818 5.48 -34.56 11.02
C PRO A 818 5.17 -34.89 9.56
N GLY A 819 5.36 -36.14 9.11
CA GLY A 819 5.06 -36.55 7.74
C GLY A 819 3.57 -36.67 7.39
N GLU A 820 2.66 -36.51 8.36
CA GLU A 820 1.21 -36.40 8.15
C GLU A 820 0.77 -34.93 8.05
N VAL A 821 1.66 -33.99 8.40
CA VAL A 821 1.39 -32.55 8.50
C VAL A 821 2.12 -31.78 7.41
N TYR A 822 3.39 -32.09 7.21
CA TYR A 822 4.25 -31.44 6.23
C TYR A 822 4.40 -32.29 4.97
N ARG A 823 4.38 -31.61 3.83
CA ARG A 823 4.70 -32.16 2.51
C ARG A 823 5.95 -31.46 1.99
N ARG A 824 6.80 -32.22 1.28
CA ARG A 824 7.96 -31.65 0.60
C ARG A 824 7.62 -31.34 -0.85
N ILE A 825 7.92 -30.12 -1.29
CA ILE A 825 7.93 -29.71 -2.69
C ILE A 825 9.39 -29.63 -3.12
N GLN A 826 9.72 -30.24 -4.26
CA GLN A 826 11.06 -30.28 -4.83
C GLN A 826 11.01 -29.95 -6.32
N PRO A 827 12.16 -29.63 -6.97
CA PRO A 827 12.17 -29.40 -8.41
C PRO A 827 11.69 -30.64 -9.17
N ALA A 828 10.85 -30.45 -10.18
CA ALA A 828 10.44 -31.55 -11.04
C ALA A 828 11.66 -32.08 -11.83
N LYS A 829 11.71 -33.38 -12.05
CA LYS A 829 12.79 -34.01 -12.83
C LYS A 829 12.63 -33.66 -14.32
N VAL A 830 13.26 -32.59 -14.78
CA VAL A 830 13.25 -32.20 -16.20
C VAL A 830 14.17 -33.12 -17.01
N LYS A 831 13.63 -33.80 -18.02
CA LYS A 831 14.37 -34.73 -18.91
C LYS A 831 15.66 -34.14 -19.52
N ALA A 832 15.72 -32.83 -19.73
CA ALA A 832 16.89 -32.15 -20.28
C ALA A 832 18.08 -32.09 -19.30
N LEU A 833 17.81 -31.93 -18.01
CA LEU A 833 18.85 -31.89 -16.95
C LEU A 833 19.39 -33.27 -16.59
N GLN A 834 18.63 -34.34 -16.89
CA GLN A 834 19.09 -35.72 -16.70
C GLN A 834 20.35 -36.04 -17.50
N ALA A 835 20.56 -35.41 -18.66
CA ALA A 835 21.75 -35.62 -19.49
C ALA A 835 23.01 -35.06 -18.80
N GLU A 836 22.92 -33.89 -18.16
CA GLU A 836 24.02 -33.30 -17.38
C GLU A 836 24.23 -33.99 -16.03
N GLU A 837 23.15 -34.34 -15.31
CA GLU A 837 23.23 -35.07 -14.05
C GLU A 837 23.85 -36.46 -14.23
N MET A 838 23.50 -37.18 -15.30
CA MET A 838 24.14 -38.45 -15.66
C MET A 838 25.62 -38.27 -16.01
N TRP A 839 25.99 -37.15 -16.63
CA TRP A 839 27.38 -36.85 -16.98
C TRP A 839 28.22 -36.54 -15.74
N ILE A 840 27.69 -35.75 -14.80
CA ILE A 840 28.32 -35.43 -13.51
C ILE A 840 28.41 -36.67 -12.61
N ALA A 841 27.37 -37.50 -12.56
CA ALA A 841 27.38 -38.75 -11.80
C ALA A 841 28.42 -39.76 -12.34
N HIS A 842 28.62 -39.78 -13.66
CA HIS A 842 29.71 -40.56 -14.27
C HIS A 842 31.10 -40.00 -13.94
N ALA A 843 31.25 -38.68 -13.82
CA ALA A 843 32.52 -38.04 -13.47
C ALA A 843 32.91 -38.22 -11.98
N LYS A 844 31.94 -38.37 -11.07
CA LYS A 844 32.21 -38.63 -9.63
C LYS A 844 32.50 -40.09 -9.29
N ASN A 845 32.12 -41.02 -10.16
CA ASN A 845 32.31 -42.47 -9.99
C ASN A 845 33.43 -43.05 -10.88
N GLY A 846 34.22 -42.19 -11.53
CA GLY A 846 35.33 -42.55 -12.42
C GLY A 846 36.70 -42.42 -11.77
#